data_AF-A0AAN8JGA6-F1
#
_entry.id   AF-A0AAN8JGA6-F1
#
_cell.length_a   1.000
_cell.length_b   1.000
_cell.length_c   1.000
_cell.angle_alpha   90.00
_cell.angle_beta   90.00
_cell.angle_gamma   90.00
#
_symmetry.space_group_name_H-M   'P 1'
#
loop_
_entity.id
_entity.type
_entity.pdbx_description
1 polymer ?
#
loop_
_entity_poly.entity_id
_entity_poly.type
_entity_poly.pdbx_seq_one_letter_code
_entity_poly.pdbx_strand_id
1 'polypeptide(L)'
;MRTIILVLFFYGCLPRTYSQDQIRYPEDASVYIGGFFNVYAPGPNGCSSTVDPYSIQEFEAVRWIIDKLNNNTFLPGGNKIGIHAFKTCGISETAVVSAIQLLQTYNNDNQAAVLFSILAPTFTSETKDISRLFSTLPEEYRLLMLSYGATSSKLADQSVYKNLYRIIPPDSEQVQVMLQLMLELKWNYVGIIYEDSDYGNDAAQELRTLATAKGICIPVYHSFNSVNSQDRFKAFLKDVLDLKLGGIIYIGDDGLVKPLLELSTSTSHDTEIIMSESNRLSTYYFKRIANDYFPIARGMLVTSVPKINIDEFDEYWKNIHTMNFNQTWINVLPNIAQEIAEQSVYMNYAVKGILILANLFKKLQQKTCPAVNDIICSQLRQLPKQTYIDELGQTRMNLTEAFPFTDQMFVNTVSQDITFGKNREIIYGPEYQTYEVYNFQQCNGLNDCKFVKVGNFIDDILQINKSVIQSYPLGENQGPYNQQPTAQCPNGTDCDKCIASDISDHVIFVEGEWYVVAVVPVFIPDETNTFLCTNTIRDSLGTDIAESIKFAIEEINHPNNTLISSKKKIGLIVINGCASQLVIKDKILRLHKGTYELKPGLKSSEINHKILGYVGGMSGSMSAAMAEILAKLGYVQVSYASTTPILSDRTLYPYFLRIPTADDQQAQVVIDIVTSLGSNIIQVIYTEGAYGEGAYSTLEKLGKDAGVCLIRHNVPVATDYTLYNGLLAKLRETPQAKLVVTFVRSHVIQQVIKAVTERMTESEFIFIGSETWGSRESVIPEQQRKVYGSLSIALELPPVTAFNSYLSKQDINDPSDPWLRHFLENMGKCIFTGSFQRAGKDEVIGKTKQCDLQSLALSLNEQWIPFAVASTKALVKGLENVISSTECGKPATSCPEQNPILLIEYMKKNVKLDLYGKGSQERVFDDNGDGVVKYKIMHVAPGGEKPYKQVGSWSKSQGIIFSKDSLYYPVKDYASVCLTDYTCNKCFPDKISPTNFVTTTSSEREESPMQSTDRNIPAIAVLTVLVCLLGIAVVILAIHCHRSRRDRHLQEPHYAEPEDIKVLNNGNDKGRDSSNRFTSDMYLAALSNSDTGSHTNSADDMYLRPQLPQPDDTYLTPQPIQCRSTPEQSSSIS
;
A
#
# COMPACT_ATOMS: atom_id res chain seq x y z
N MET A 1 20.91 -20.27 18.10
CA MET A 1 22.13 -20.73 17.38
C MET A 1 21.81 -21.51 16.10
N ARG A 2 21.23 -22.74 16.14
CA ARG A 2 21.02 -23.56 14.91
C ARG A 2 20.19 -22.89 13.81
N THR A 3 19.17 -22.10 14.15
CA THR A 3 18.36 -21.35 13.17
C THR A 3 19.12 -20.20 12.50
N ILE A 4 20.07 -19.58 13.20
CA ILE A 4 20.91 -18.49 12.69
C ILE A 4 21.92 -19.03 11.67
N ILE A 5 22.49 -20.21 11.94
CA ILE A 5 23.38 -20.92 11.00
C ILE A 5 22.64 -21.28 9.70
N LEU A 6 21.36 -21.64 9.77
CA LEU A 6 20.54 -21.93 8.58
C LEU A 6 20.29 -20.68 7.72
N VAL A 7 19.96 -19.54 8.32
CA VAL A 7 19.80 -18.27 7.57
C VAL A 7 21.14 -17.84 6.93
N LEU A 8 22.25 -17.96 7.67
CA LEU A 8 23.59 -17.64 7.14
C LEU A 8 24.06 -18.61 6.04
N PHE A 9 23.64 -19.87 6.06
CA PHE A 9 23.97 -20.84 5.01
C PHE A 9 23.23 -20.57 3.69
N PHE A 10 21.94 -20.22 3.74
CA PHE A 10 21.16 -19.97 2.52
C PHE A 10 21.59 -18.69 1.77
N TYR A 11 22.05 -17.66 2.48
CA TYR A 11 22.60 -16.44 1.85
C TYR A 11 24.02 -16.61 1.28
N GLY A 12 24.74 -17.69 1.62
CA GLY A 12 26.09 -17.96 1.13
C GLY A 12 26.19 -18.33 -0.37
N CYS A 13 25.07 -18.49 -1.07
CA CYS A 13 24.99 -18.83 -2.48
C CYS A 13 24.66 -17.65 -3.43
N LEU A 14 24.47 -16.43 -2.92
CA LEU A 14 24.39 -15.26 -3.79
C LEU A 14 25.75 -14.99 -4.47
N PRO A 15 25.79 -14.57 -5.75
CA PRO A 15 27.04 -14.24 -6.41
C PRO A 15 27.72 -13.06 -5.71
N ARG A 16 29.01 -13.20 -5.40
CA ARG A 16 29.89 -12.07 -5.02
C ARG A 16 30.14 -11.18 -6.25
N THR A 17 29.15 -10.39 -6.62
CA THR A 17 29.22 -9.41 -7.71
C THR A 17 28.55 -8.10 -7.28
N TYR A 18 29.12 -7.46 -6.26
CA TYR A 18 29.08 -6.01 -5.99
C TYR A 18 30.05 -5.73 -4.84
N SER A 19 31.29 -5.34 -5.13
CA SER A 19 32.33 -5.13 -4.11
C SER A 19 33.28 -3.97 -4.40
N GLN A 20 32.83 -2.93 -5.12
CA GLN A 20 33.67 -1.79 -5.51
C GLN A 20 33.35 -0.46 -4.79
N ASP A 21 32.25 -0.36 -4.03
CA ASP A 21 31.79 0.92 -3.45
C ASP A 21 31.58 0.86 -1.92
N GLN A 22 32.55 0.30 -1.18
CA GLN A 22 32.69 0.46 0.28
C GLN A 22 34.05 1.10 0.58
N ILE A 23 34.14 1.96 1.60
CA ILE A 23 35.37 2.74 1.87
C ILE A 23 35.75 2.65 3.34
N ARG A 24 36.97 2.19 3.64
CA ARG A 24 37.62 2.41 4.94
C ARG A 24 38.50 3.65 4.86
N TYR A 25 38.34 4.58 5.81
CA TYR A 25 39.18 5.77 5.90
C TYR A 25 39.48 6.21 7.34
N PRO A 26 40.75 6.42 7.72
CA PRO A 26 41.95 5.90 7.04
C PRO A 26 42.00 4.36 7.13
N GLU A 27 42.79 3.72 6.28
CA GLU A 27 42.93 2.24 6.27
C GLU A 27 43.67 1.68 7.50
N ASP A 28 44.47 2.52 8.17
CA ASP A 28 45.24 2.17 9.37
C ASP A 28 44.54 2.54 10.69
N ALA A 29 43.23 2.83 10.64
CA ALA A 29 42.46 3.13 11.84
C ALA A 29 42.30 1.89 12.76
N SER A 30 42.45 2.12 14.05
CA SER A 30 42.29 1.10 15.10
C SER A 30 40.81 0.91 15.44
N VAL A 31 40.01 1.97 15.33
CA VAL A 31 38.57 2.00 15.64
C VAL A 31 37.81 2.47 14.41
N TYR A 32 36.75 1.75 14.04
CA TYR A 32 35.85 2.15 12.96
C TYR A 32 34.44 2.45 13.46
N ILE A 33 33.87 3.54 12.93
CA ILE A 33 32.43 3.81 12.91
C ILE A 33 31.90 3.25 11.58
N GLY A 34 30.77 2.54 11.59
CA GLY A 34 30.05 2.21 10.34
C GLY A 34 29.27 3.42 9.85
N GLY A 35 29.48 3.84 8.60
CA GLY A 35 28.78 4.99 8.02
C GLY A 35 27.90 4.60 6.85
N PHE A 36 26.74 5.24 6.71
CA PHE A 36 25.78 4.99 5.65
C PHE A 36 25.43 6.32 4.96
N PHE A 37 25.64 6.42 3.66
CA PHE A 37 25.53 7.70 2.94
C PHE A 37 24.79 7.57 1.59
N ASN A 38 23.99 8.59 1.26
CA ASN A 38 23.12 8.62 0.09
C ASN A 38 23.79 9.15 -1.18
N VAL A 39 25.05 8.76 -1.41
CA VAL A 39 25.91 9.33 -2.47
C VAL A 39 25.40 9.11 -3.89
N TYR A 40 24.49 8.17 -4.14
CA TYR A 40 23.82 8.02 -5.43
C TYR A 40 22.31 8.16 -5.28
N ALA A 41 21.64 8.75 -6.28
CA ALA A 41 20.19 8.79 -6.34
C ALA A 41 19.60 7.37 -6.59
N PRO A 42 18.37 7.09 -6.14
CA PRO A 42 17.71 5.82 -6.42
C PRO A 42 17.45 5.62 -7.92
N GLY A 43 17.33 4.36 -8.34
CA GLY A 43 17.07 3.95 -9.72
C GLY A 43 16.31 2.62 -9.79
N PRO A 44 15.82 2.23 -10.98
CA PRO A 44 14.84 1.14 -11.12
C PRO A 44 15.37 -0.26 -10.74
N ASN A 45 16.69 -0.43 -10.60
CA ASN A 45 17.34 -1.68 -10.22
C ASN A 45 18.34 -1.50 -9.05
N GLY A 46 18.13 -0.50 -8.18
CA GLY A 46 19.06 -0.10 -7.11
C GLY A 46 19.67 1.27 -7.35
N CYS A 47 20.88 1.53 -6.84
CA CYS A 47 21.58 2.82 -7.03
C CYS A 47 21.70 3.20 -8.52
N SER A 48 21.37 4.45 -8.86
CA SER A 48 21.64 5.02 -10.18
C SER A 48 23.11 5.42 -10.34
N SER A 49 23.49 5.90 -11.54
CA SER A 49 24.78 6.57 -11.78
C SER A 49 24.78 8.05 -11.41
N THR A 50 23.63 8.63 -11.06
CA THR A 50 23.52 10.03 -10.65
C THR A 50 23.98 10.17 -9.20
N VAL A 51 24.94 11.06 -8.97
CA VAL A 51 25.50 11.34 -7.65
C VAL A 51 24.67 12.40 -6.93
N ASP A 52 24.36 12.21 -5.64
CA ASP A 52 23.88 13.30 -4.78
C ASP A 52 25.08 14.02 -4.15
N PRO A 53 25.29 15.30 -4.47
CA PRO A 53 26.51 16.00 -4.09
C PRO A 53 26.49 16.50 -2.63
N TYR A 54 25.32 16.62 -1.99
CA TYR A 54 25.22 17.00 -0.57
C TYR A 54 25.62 15.83 0.33
N SER A 55 25.17 14.61 0.01
CA SER A 55 25.65 13.38 0.63
C SER A 55 27.16 13.18 0.50
N ILE A 56 27.78 13.63 -0.60
CA ILE A 56 29.26 13.67 -0.72
C ILE A 56 29.86 14.70 0.25
N GLN A 57 29.32 15.91 0.30
CA GLN A 57 29.83 16.95 1.21
C GLN A 57 29.72 16.52 2.69
N GLU A 58 28.64 15.82 3.07
CA GLU A 58 28.48 15.20 4.39
C GLU A 58 29.54 14.12 4.66
N PHE A 59 29.79 13.22 3.70
CA PHE A 59 30.85 12.20 3.82
C PHE A 59 32.25 12.81 3.92
N GLU A 60 32.57 13.81 3.10
CA GLU A 60 33.88 14.48 3.10
C GLU A 60 34.07 15.36 4.35
N ALA A 61 33.01 15.95 4.92
CA ALA A 61 33.07 16.60 6.23
C ALA A 61 33.36 15.61 7.37
N VAL A 62 32.79 14.40 7.29
CA VAL A 62 33.11 13.30 8.19
C VAL A 62 34.58 12.84 8.05
N ARG A 63 35.13 12.80 6.83
CA ARG A 63 36.57 12.52 6.61
C ARG A 63 37.47 13.64 7.17
N TRP A 64 37.14 14.89 6.86
CA TRP A 64 37.86 16.07 7.35
C TRP A 64 37.95 16.12 8.87
N ILE A 65 36.85 15.86 9.59
CA ILE A 65 36.88 15.87 11.06
C ILE A 65 37.64 14.65 11.62
N ILE A 66 37.59 13.48 10.97
CA ILE A 66 38.41 12.32 11.33
C ILE A 66 39.90 12.64 11.21
N ASP A 67 40.33 13.31 10.15
CA ASP A 67 41.72 13.73 9.96
C ASP A 67 42.17 14.73 11.01
N LYS A 68 41.31 15.72 11.34
CA LYS A 68 41.58 16.68 12.42
C LYS A 68 41.71 15.98 13.78
N LEU A 69 40.89 14.98 14.09
CA LEU A 69 40.97 14.19 15.33
C LEU A 69 42.25 13.36 15.40
N ASN A 70 42.61 12.68 14.30
CA ASN A 70 43.80 11.84 14.23
C ASN A 70 45.10 12.67 14.29
N ASN A 71 45.17 13.81 13.59
CA ASN A 71 46.33 14.70 13.60
C ASN A 71 46.57 15.34 14.98
N ASN A 72 45.51 15.60 15.74
CA ASN A 72 45.60 16.08 17.12
C ASN A 72 45.82 14.96 18.15
N THR A 73 46.02 13.70 17.72
CA THR A 73 46.17 12.52 18.61
C THR A 73 45.04 12.39 19.64
N PHE A 74 43.79 12.67 19.22
CA PHE A 74 42.66 12.82 20.13
C PHE A 74 42.40 11.58 20.99
N LEU A 75 42.58 10.38 20.42
CA LEU A 75 42.51 9.11 21.14
C LEU A 75 43.86 8.76 21.78
N PRO A 76 43.88 8.28 23.04
CA PRO A 76 45.12 7.94 23.74
C PRO A 76 45.81 6.71 23.12
N GLY A 77 47.08 6.48 23.46
CA GLY A 77 47.85 5.30 23.02
C GLY A 77 48.17 5.25 21.52
N GLY A 78 48.05 6.36 20.79
CA GLY A 78 48.30 6.42 19.34
C GLY A 78 47.24 5.71 18.49
N ASN A 79 46.09 5.35 19.07
CA ASN A 79 44.97 4.77 18.33
C ASN A 79 44.39 5.80 17.35
N LYS A 80 44.02 5.35 16.14
CA LYS A 80 43.35 6.18 15.14
C LYS A 80 41.86 5.83 15.05
N ILE A 81 41.02 6.85 14.87
CA ILE A 81 39.60 6.68 14.51
C ILE A 81 39.45 6.69 12.99
N GLY A 82 38.48 5.96 12.48
CA GLY A 82 38.12 5.94 11.07
C GLY A 82 36.66 5.61 10.85
N ILE A 83 36.25 5.66 9.58
CA ILE A 83 34.91 5.30 9.12
C ILE A 83 34.99 4.15 8.11
N HIS A 84 34.05 3.21 8.21
CA HIS A 84 33.78 2.22 7.18
C HIS A 84 32.44 2.59 6.53
N ALA A 85 32.50 3.35 5.44
CA ALA A 85 31.36 3.94 4.76
C ALA A 85 30.79 3.02 3.67
N PHE A 86 29.46 2.99 3.60
CA PHE A 86 28.66 2.25 2.64
C PHE A 86 27.69 3.18 1.93
N LYS A 87 27.44 2.93 0.65
CA LYS A 87 26.32 3.55 -0.06
C LYS A 87 24.99 2.89 0.32
N THR A 88 23.93 3.70 0.37
CA THR A 88 22.55 3.25 0.63
C THR A 88 21.56 3.73 -0.44
N CYS A 89 21.85 4.88 -1.04
CA CYS A 89 21.21 5.38 -2.26
C CYS A 89 19.72 5.75 -2.13
N GLY A 90 19.26 6.02 -0.91
CA GLY A 90 17.86 6.29 -0.58
C GLY A 90 16.97 5.05 -0.55
N ILE A 91 17.56 3.85 -0.46
CA ILE A 91 16.87 2.57 -0.63
C ILE A 91 17.07 1.70 0.62
N SER A 92 15.98 1.49 1.38
CA SER A 92 15.98 0.69 2.63
C SER A 92 16.62 -0.69 2.46
N GLU A 93 16.32 -1.41 1.39
CA GLU A 93 16.87 -2.75 1.12
C GLU A 93 18.38 -2.71 0.93
N THR A 94 18.89 -1.70 0.21
CA THR A 94 20.33 -1.48 0.02
C THR A 94 20.99 -1.13 1.35
N ALA A 95 20.36 -0.26 2.14
CA ALA A 95 20.81 0.13 3.47
C ALA A 95 20.95 -1.07 4.43
N VAL A 96 19.93 -1.94 4.46
CA VAL A 96 19.93 -3.19 5.25
C VAL A 96 21.00 -4.18 4.76
N VAL A 97 21.17 -4.35 3.44
CA VAL A 97 22.21 -5.21 2.88
C VAL A 97 23.61 -4.70 3.26
N SER A 98 23.86 -3.40 3.13
CA SER A 98 25.10 -2.76 3.57
C SER A 98 25.35 -2.94 5.08
N ALA A 99 24.31 -2.85 5.93
CA ALA A 99 24.42 -3.12 7.37
C ALA A 99 24.76 -4.58 7.70
N ILE A 100 24.24 -5.53 6.93
CA ILE A 100 24.61 -6.95 7.05
C ILE A 100 26.07 -7.18 6.60
N GLN A 101 26.53 -6.52 5.54
CA GLN A 101 27.93 -6.58 5.08
C GLN A 101 28.91 -5.99 6.12
N LEU A 102 28.53 -4.87 6.76
CA LEU A 102 29.28 -4.30 7.88
C LEU A 102 29.43 -5.34 9.01
N LEU A 103 28.33 -5.96 9.45
CA LEU A 103 28.36 -7.02 10.46
C LEU A 103 29.25 -8.20 10.05
N GLN A 104 29.07 -8.73 8.83
CA GLN A 104 29.88 -9.84 8.31
C GLN A 104 31.38 -9.53 8.27
N THR A 105 31.75 -8.28 7.99
CA THR A 105 33.14 -7.82 7.98
C THR A 105 33.77 -7.98 9.36
N TYR A 106 33.10 -7.49 10.42
CA TYR A 106 33.65 -7.44 11.78
C TYR A 106 33.32 -8.65 12.67
N ASN A 107 32.53 -9.63 12.19
CA ASN A 107 32.18 -10.85 12.93
C ASN A 107 33.31 -11.92 12.98
N ASN A 108 34.52 -11.60 12.52
CA ASN A 108 35.67 -12.51 12.57
C ASN A 108 36.63 -12.06 13.69
N ASP A 109 36.82 -12.89 14.72
CA ASP A 109 37.63 -12.59 15.94
C ASP A 109 39.10 -12.18 15.69
N ASN A 110 39.61 -12.35 14.46
CA ASN A 110 40.98 -12.04 14.06
C ASN A 110 41.18 -10.60 13.53
N GLN A 111 40.19 -9.69 13.62
CA GLN A 111 40.40 -8.31 13.17
C GLN A 111 41.19 -7.46 14.18
N ALA A 112 42.27 -6.83 13.70
CA ALA A 112 43.06 -5.88 14.48
C ALA A 112 42.25 -4.65 14.91
N ALA A 113 41.35 -4.17 14.04
CA ALA A 113 40.50 -3.00 14.26
C ALA A 113 39.10 -3.37 14.79
N VAL A 114 38.49 -2.47 15.57
CA VAL A 114 37.21 -2.69 16.26
C VAL A 114 36.09 -1.83 15.65
N LEU A 115 34.94 -2.45 15.35
CA LEU A 115 33.70 -1.73 15.07
C LEU A 115 33.09 -1.23 16.39
N PHE A 116 32.92 0.09 16.49
CA PHE A 116 32.46 0.76 17.71
C PHE A 116 30.97 1.08 17.68
N SER A 117 30.53 1.85 16.67
CA SER A 117 29.18 2.39 16.56
C SER A 117 28.81 2.61 15.08
N ILE A 118 27.60 3.12 14.84
CA ILE A 118 27.08 3.47 13.52
C ILE A 118 26.70 4.96 13.48
N LEU A 119 27.11 5.65 12.43
CA LEU A 119 26.52 6.90 11.98
C LEU A 119 25.41 6.54 10.97
N ALA A 120 24.16 6.88 11.30
CA ALA A 120 22.99 6.53 10.49
C ALA A 120 22.97 7.30 9.15
N PRO A 121 22.24 6.82 8.13
CA PRO A 121 21.98 7.61 6.93
C PRO A 121 21.06 8.80 7.20
N THR A 122 21.05 9.76 6.27
CA THR A 122 20.25 10.99 6.37
C THR A 122 18.74 10.71 6.38
N PHE A 123 18.24 9.74 5.59
CA PHE A 123 16.79 9.51 5.51
C PHE A 123 16.23 8.61 6.61
N THR A 124 14.97 8.89 6.95
CA THR A 124 14.20 8.20 7.99
C THR A 124 13.95 6.72 7.68
N SER A 125 13.55 6.37 6.45
CA SER A 125 13.23 4.98 6.06
C SER A 125 14.42 4.04 6.28
N GLU A 126 15.57 4.40 5.70
CA GLU A 126 16.82 3.67 5.84
C GLU A 126 17.28 3.57 7.31
N THR A 127 17.12 4.68 8.07
CA THR A 127 17.42 4.71 9.52
C THR A 127 16.51 3.78 10.32
N LYS A 128 15.19 3.78 10.04
CA LYS A 128 14.20 2.90 10.70
C LYS A 128 14.58 1.43 10.50
N ASP A 129 14.94 1.02 9.29
CA ASP A 129 15.19 -0.39 8.98
C ASP A 129 16.56 -0.89 9.44
N ILE A 130 17.62 -0.08 9.33
CA ILE A 130 18.92 -0.39 9.95
C ILE A 130 18.76 -0.49 11.48
N SER A 131 18.11 0.47 12.14
CA SER A 131 17.94 0.45 13.60
C SER A 131 17.09 -0.74 14.06
N ARG A 132 16.03 -1.12 13.33
CA ARG A 132 15.27 -2.36 13.58
C ARG A 132 16.17 -3.59 13.53
N LEU A 133 16.97 -3.75 12.47
CA LEU A 133 17.90 -4.88 12.34
C LEU A 133 18.79 -5.00 13.59
N PHE A 134 19.49 -3.93 13.97
CA PHE A 134 20.37 -3.95 15.15
C PHE A 134 19.61 -4.10 16.47
N SER A 135 18.38 -3.57 16.57
CA SER A 135 17.53 -3.72 17.76
C SER A 135 17.00 -5.14 17.99
N THR A 136 16.96 -5.99 16.95
CA THR A 136 16.68 -7.43 17.11
C THR A 136 17.85 -8.23 17.67
N LEU A 137 19.07 -7.68 17.67
CA LEU A 137 20.24 -8.39 18.19
C LEU A 137 20.20 -8.49 19.73
N PRO A 138 20.81 -9.55 20.29
CA PRO A 138 21.14 -9.62 21.71
C PRO A 138 21.94 -8.40 22.18
N GLU A 139 21.82 -8.07 23.46
CA GLU A 139 22.33 -6.80 24.03
C GLU A 139 23.85 -6.68 23.91
N GLU A 140 24.54 -7.82 24.01
CA GLU A 140 25.97 -7.95 23.83
C GLU A 140 26.45 -7.60 22.41
N TYR A 141 25.59 -7.71 21.39
CA TYR A 141 25.89 -7.43 19.98
C TYR A 141 25.18 -6.17 19.42
N ARG A 142 24.30 -5.54 20.19
CA ARG A 142 23.49 -4.38 19.77
C ARG A 142 24.36 -3.12 19.63
N LEU A 143 24.80 -2.81 18.41
CA LEU A 143 25.61 -1.62 18.14
C LEU A 143 24.82 -0.32 18.34
N LEU A 144 25.40 0.62 19.08
CA LEU A 144 24.93 2.01 19.17
C LEU A 144 24.87 2.65 17.77
N MET A 145 23.75 3.29 17.47
CA MET A 145 23.51 4.02 16.24
C MET A 145 23.14 5.48 16.58
N LEU A 146 23.80 6.43 15.92
CA LEU A 146 23.57 7.86 16.10
C LEU A 146 23.09 8.46 14.77
N SER A 147 21.90 9.05 14.75
CA SER A 147 21.36 9.70 13.55
C SER A 147 21.54 11.20 13.57
N TYR A 148 22.00 11.73 12.42
CA TYR A 148 22.31 13.12 12.19
C TYR A 148 21.33 13.82 11.24
N GLY A 149 20.43 13.08 10.58
CA GLY A 149 19.48 13.62 9.59
C GLY A 149 18.06 13.01 9.63
N ALA A 150 17.82 11.92 10.36
CA ALA A 150 16.50 11.28 10.38
C ALA A 150 15.59 11.89 11.46
N THR A 151 14.64 12.72 11.02
CA THR A 151 13.85 13.62 11.88
C THR A 151 12.50 13.07 12.35
N SER A 152 11.94 12.01 11.75
CA SER A 152 10.61 11.44 12.12
C SER A 152 10.44 11.18 13.62
N SER A 153 9.36 11.71 14.20
CA SER A 153 9.02 11.57 15.62
C SER A 153 8.83 10.11 16.06
N LYS A 154 8.48 9.19 15.14
CA LYS A 154 8.41 7.74 15.43
C LYS A 154 9.73 7.12 15.89
N LEU A 155 10.89 7.73 15.57
CA LEU A 155 12.21 7.23 15.99
C LEU A 155 12.47 7.32 17.50
N ALA A 156 11.62 8.04 18.26
CA ALA A 156 11.67 8.10 19.71
C ALA A 156 11.23 6.80 20.42
N ASP A 157 10.53 5.88 19.73
CA ASP A 157 10.04 4.63 20.32
C ASP A 157 11.18 3.63 20.59
N GLN A 158 11.71 3.68 21.80
CA GLN A 158 12.76 2.78 22.29
C GLN A 158 12.33 1.32 22.47
N SER A 159 11.03 0.99 22.40
CA SER A 159 10.60 -0.41 22.36
C SER A 159 10.96 -1.07 21.03
N VAL A 160 11.00 -0.26 19.95
CA VAL A 160 11.36 -0.65 18.59
C VAL A 160 12.83 -0.32 18.29
N TYR A 161 13.25 0.93 18.48
CA TYR A 161 14.56 1.47 18.11
C TYR A 161 15.54 1.47 19.30
N LYS A 162 15.74 0.27 19.88
CA LYS A 162 16.51 0.03 21.12
C LYS A 162 17.96 0.49 21.10
N ASN A 163 18.53 0.77 19.91
CA ASN A 163 19.93 1.13 19.72
C ASN A 163 20.17 2.56 19.23
N LEU A 164 19.12 3.35 19.01
CA LEU A 164 19.19 4.65 18.34
C LEU A 164 19.29 5.81 19.35
N TYR A 165 20.08 6.82 18.98
CA TYR A 165 20.08 8.18 19.51
C TYR A 165 20.02 9.18 18.35
N ARG A 166 19.49 10.39 18.59
CA ARG A 166 19.36 11.44 17.57
C ARG A 166 19.97 12.75 18.03
N ILE A 167 20.71 13.42 17.13
CA ILE A 167 21.36 14.71 17.38
C ILE A 167 20.83 15.86 16.51
N ILE A 168 19.82 15.56 15.70
CA ILE A 168 19.00 16.53 14.97
C ILE A 168 17.63 16.63 15.66
N PRO A 169 16.97 17.80 15.68
CA PRO A 169 15.61 17.95 16.19
C PRO A 169 14.59 17.03 15.51
N PRO A 170 13.49 16.66 16.21
CA PRO A 170 12.41 15.86 15.65
C PRO A 170 11.42 16.70 14.81
N ASP A 171 10.78 16.07 13.83
CA ASP A 171 9.76 16.71 12.97
C ASP A 171 8.58 17.30 13.76
N SER A 172 8.28 16.76 14.94
CA SER A 172 7.26 17.31 15.83
C SER A 172 7.52 18.79 16.17
N GLU A 173 8.78 19.21 16.30
CA GLU A 173 9.13 20.62 16.46
C GLU A 173 8.93 21.41 15.16
N GLN A 174 9.35 20.88 14.00
CA GLN A 174 9.09 21.50 12.69
C GLN A 174 7.59 21.71 12.43
N VAL A 175 6.76 20.75 12.85
CA VAL A 175 5.30 20.80 12.83
C VAL A 175 4.77 21.89 13.76
N GLN A 176 5.33 22.07 14.97
CA GLN A 176 4.99 23.23 15.82
C GLN A 176 5.37 24.55 15.14
N VAL A 177 6.52 24.64 14.46
CA VAL A 177 6.92 25.85 13.72
C VAL A 177 5.91 26.16 12.61
N MET A 178 5.54 25.18 11.78
CA MET A 178 4.53 25.37 10.73
C MET A 178 3.16 25.76 11.29
N LEU A 179 2.74 25.15 12.41
CA LEU A 179 1.50 25.51 13.09
C LEU A 179 1.54 26.95 13.64
N GLN A 180 2.60 27.33 14.34
CA GLN A 180 2.75 28.67 14.89
C GLN A 180 2.90 29.71 13.77
N LEU A 181 3.52 29.37 12.64
CA LEU A 181 3.52 30.22 11.43
C LEU A 181 2.11 30.47 10.92
N MET A 182 1.30 29.43 10.73
CA MET A 182 -0.10 29.60 10.30
C MET A 182 -0.89 30.48 11.28
N LEU A 183 -0.71 30.31 12.59
CA LEU A 183 -1.37 31.13 13.61
C LEU A 183 -0.91 32.60 13.58
N GLU A 184 0.40 32.85 13.45
CA GLU A 184 0.97 34.19 13.36
C GLU A 184 0.55 34.93 12.07
N LEU A 185 0.39 34.21 10.97
CA LEU A 185 -0.15 34.70 9.69
C LEU A 185 -1.69 34.73 9.67
N LYS A 186 -2.34 34.24 10.73
CA LYS A 186 -3.80 34.09 10.89
C LYS A 186 -4.47 33.19 9.84
N TRP A 187 -3.72 32.29 9.22
CA TRP A 187 -4.23 31.32 8.24
C TRP A 187 -5.24 30.37 8.90
N ASN A 188 -6.40 30.18 8.25
CA ASN A 188 -7.43 29.25 8.69
C ASN A 188 -8.00 28.37 7.56
N TYR A 189 -7.45 28.44 6.34
CA TYR A 189 -7.89 27.63 5.20
C TYR A 189 -6.71 27.30 4.27
N VAL A 190 -6.16 26.09 4.38
CA VAL A 190 -4.86 25.70 3.79
C VAL A 190 -4.90 24.34 3.10
N GLY A 191 -4.16 24.16 2.01
CA GLY A 191 -3.88 22.83 1.48
C GLY A 191 -2.65 22.22 2.13
N ILE A 192 -2.64 20.92 2.44
CA ILE A 192 -1.43 20.17 2.83
C ILE A 192 -1.12 19.16 1.72
N ILE A 193 0.04 19.33 1.10
CA ILE A 193 0.61 18.41 0.12
C ILE A 193 1.87 17.83 0.75
N TYR A 194 2.04 16.52 0.72
CA TYR A 194 3.17 15.88 1.36
C TYR A 194 3.74 14.72 0.54
N GLU A 195 4.99 14.34 0.79
CA GLU A 195 5.60 13.17 0.18
C GLU A 195 5.03 11.89 0.81
N ASP A 196 4.78 10.86 -0.01
CA ASP A 196 4.50 9.49 0.46
C ASP A 196 5.79 8.81 0.95
N SER A 197 6.35 9.37 2.03
CA SER A 197 7.53 8.89 2.70
C SER A 197 7.28 8.76 4.21
N ASP A 198 8.12 8.00 4.89
CA ASP A 198 8.10 7.84 6.36
C ASP A 198 8.29 9.18 7.13
N TYR A 199 8.72 10.24 6.43
CA TYR A 199 8.83 11.62 6.90
C TYR A 199 7.54 12.39 6.61
N GLY A 200 7.17 12.50 5.32
CA GLY A 200 6.02 13.30 4.89
C GLY A 200 4.70 12.81 5.48
N ASN A 201 4.48 11.49 5.52
CA ASN A 201 3.28 10.89 6.10
C ASN A 201 3.12 11.22 7.61
N ASP A 202 4.21 11.16 8.37
CA ASP A 202 4.21 11.37 9.82
C ASP A 202 3.95 12.84 10.15
N ALA A 203 4.74 13.74 9.56
CA ALA A 203 4.66 15.18 9.81
C ALA A 203 3.34 15.79 9.30
N ALA A 204 2.81 15.34 8.15
CA ALA A 204 1.52 15.80 7.66
C ALA A 204 0.35 15.36 8.55
N GLN A 205 0.39 14.14 9.08
CA GLN A 205 -0.66 13.64 9.99
C GLN A 205 -0.65 14.41 11.32
N GLU A 206 0.53 14.66 11.87
CA GLU A 206 0.70 15.44 13.11
C GLU A 206 0.23 16.89 12.91
N LEU A 207 0.70 17.55 11.84
CA LEU A 207 0.28 18.92 11.50
C LEU A 207 -1.22 19.03 11.28
N ARG A 208 -1.83 18.11 10.53
CA ARG A 208 -3.29 18.08 10.31
C ARG A 208 -4.06 17.99 11.62
N THR A 209 -3.62 17.11 12.52
CA THR A 209 -4.27 16.91 13.82
C THR A 209 -4.23 18.17 14.66
N LEU A 210 -3.07 18.81 14.76
CA LEU A 210 -2.88 20.02 15.55
C LEU A 210 -3.55 21.26 14.93
N ALA A 211 -3.47 21.42 13.60
CA ALA A 211 -4.10 22.52 12.87
C ALA A 211 -5.64 22.45 12.95
N THR A 212 -6.22 21.26 12.79
CA THR A 212 -7.67 21.04 12.97
C THR A 212 -8.10 21.36 14.41
N ALA A 213 -7.30 20.96 15.41
CA ALA A 213 -7.54 21.32 16.82
C ALA A 213 -7.39 22.82 17.14
N LYS A 214 -6.85 23.62 16.20
CA LYS A 214 -6.78 25.09 16.26
C LYS A 214 -7.81 25.78 15.34
N GLY A 215 -8.74 25.04 14.74
CA GLY A 215 -9.78 25.59 13.86
C GLY A 215 -9.29 25.97 12.46
N ILE A 216 -8.20 25.36 11.98
CA ILE A 216 -7.68 25.56 10.62
C ILE A 216 -8.28 24.48 9.69
N CYS A 217 -8.95 24.92 8.63
CA CYS A 217 -9.51 24.05 7.60
C CYS A 217 -8.44 23.52 6.65
N ILE A 218 -8.56 22.23 6.32
CA ILE A 218 -7.66 21.53 5.40
C ILE A 218 -8.49 20.89 4.27
N PRO A 219 -8.96 21.66 3.27
CA PRO A 219 -9.71 21.17 2.10
C PRO A 219 -8.90 20.24 1.18
N VAL A 220 -7.56 20.28 1.26
CA VAL A 220 -6.65 19.41 0.49
C VAL A 220 -5.70 18.76 1.45
N TYR A 221 -5.64 17.44 1.45
CA TYR A 221 -4.68 16.64 2.20
C TYR A 221 -4.29 15.44 1.34
N HIS A 222 -3.10 15.46 0.73
CA HIS A 222 -2.71 14.45 -0.26
C HIS A 222 -1.21 14.13 -0.26
N SER A 223 -0.88 12.84 -0.29
CA SER A 223 0.48 12.32 -0.42
C SER A 223 0.93 12.18 -1.88
N PHE A 224 2.23 12.29 -2.15
CA PHE A 224 2.83 12.05 -3.46
C PHE A 224 4.15 11.28 -3.37
N ASN A 225 4.23 10.16 -4.07
CA ASN A 225 5.47 9.40 -4.19
C ASN A 225 6.39 10.02 -5.26
N SER A 226 7.66 10.29 -4.92
CA SER A 226 8.70 10.87 -5.79
C SER A 226 9.09 9.98 -6.99
N VAL A 227 8.72 8.69 -6.98
CA VAL A 227 8.89 7.72 -8.09
C VAL A 227 7.81 7.86 -9.17
N ASN A 228 6.69 8.54 -8.90
CA ASN A 228 5.63 8.75 -9.91
C ASN A 228 6.11 9.66 -11.04
N SER A 229 5.57 9.45 -12.26
CA SER A 229 5.89 10.34 -13.38
C SER A 229 5.47 11.78 -13.06
N GLN A 230 6.37 12.74 -13.31
CA GLN A 230 6.14 14.16 -13.02
C GLN A 230 4.80 14.66 -13.60
N ASP A 231 4.35 14.10 -14.73
CA ASP A 231 3.07 14.42 -15.37
C ASP A 231 1.82 14.12 -14.50
N ARG A 232 1.86 13.10 -13.62
CA ARG A 232 0.75 12.79 -12.70
C ARG A 232 0.66 13.78 -11.55
N PHE A 233 1.80 14.02 -10.89
CA PHE A 233 1.90 15.06 -9.87
C PHE A 233 1.54 16.42 -10.46
N LYS A 234 1.93 16.68 -11.71
CA LYS A 234 1.54 17.87 -12.45
C LYS A 234 0.04 17.97 -12.72
N ALA A 235 -0.63 16.89 -13.11
CA ALA A 235 -2.08 16.89 -13.28
C ALA A 235 -2.78 17.22 -11.96
N PHE A 236 -2.40 16.54 -10.86
CA PHE A 236 -2.96 16.81 -9.53
C PHE A 236 -2.74 18.24 -9.05
N LEU A 237 -1.51 18.75 -9.16
CA LEU A 237 -1.18 20.09 -8.69
C LEU A 237 -1.98 21.16 -9.41
N LYS A 238 -2.25 20.96 -10.71
CA LYS A 238 -3.15 21.84 -11.44
C LYS A 238 -4.56 21.82 -10.83
N ASP A 239 -5.11 20.65 -10.54
CA ASP A 239 -6.42 20.52 -9.91
C ASP A 239 -6.46 21.15 -8.50
N VAL A 240 -5.35 21.12 -7.75
CA VAL A 240 -5.21 21.80 -6.45
C VAL A 240 -5.14 23.33 -6.60
N LEU A 241 -4.34 23.83 -7.54
CA LEU A 241 -4.22 25.28 -7.77
C LEU A 241 -5.54 25.87 -8.33
N ASP A 242 -6.31 25.09 -9.10
CA ASP A 242 -7.66 25.45 -9.56
C ASP A 242 -8.67 25.60 -8.38
N LEU A 243 -8.37 25.09 -7.17
CA LEU A 243 -9.17 25.33 -5.95
C LEU A 243 -9.01 26.75 -5.39
N LYS A 244 -8.02 27.53 -5.86
CA LYS A 244 -7.73 28.91 -5.42
C LYS A 244 -7.48 29.03 -3.91
N LEU A 245 -6.69 28.12 -3.36
CA LEU A 245 -6.26 28.17 -1.97
C LEU A 245 -5.37 29.40 -1.76
N GLY A 246 -5.60 30.17 -0.69
CA GLY A 246 -4.71 31.29 -0.34
C GLY A 246 -3.40 30.85 0.35
N GLY A 247 -3.35 29.59 0.83
CA GLY A 247 -2.19 29.01 1.50
C GLY A 247 -2.01 27.53 1.19
N ILE A 248 -0.76 27.12 0.92
CA ILE A 248 -0.36 25.71 0.77
C ILE A 248 0.80 25.41 1.73
N ILE A 249 0.70 24.29 2.45
CA ILE A 249 1.78 23.65 3.18
C ILE A 249 2.33 22.52 2.30
N TYR A 250 3.65 22.50 2.08
CA TYR A 250 4.35 21.40 1.41
C TYR A 250 5.30 20.70 2.39
N ILE A 251 5.19 19.38 2.53
CA ILE A 251 6.03 18.55 3.41
C ILE A 251 6.67 17.39 2.65
N GLY A 252 7.90 17.55 2.18
CA GLY A 252 8.54 16.51 1.36
C GLY A 252 9.93 16.89 0.82
N ASP A 253 10.50 15.99 0.01
CA ASP A 253 11.82 16.16 -0.59
C ASP A 253 11.93 17.30 -1.62
N ASP A 254 13.16 17.58 -2.08
CA ASP A 254 13.45 18.60 -3.10
C ASP A 254 12.99 18.20 -4.52
N GLY A 255 12.71 16.91 -4.77
CA GLY A 255 12.43 16.36 -6.10
C GLY A 255 11.09 16.84 -6.68
N LEU A 256 10.10 17.05 -5.83
CA LEU A 256 8.77 17.54 -6.20
C LEU A 256 8.65 19.07 -6.18
N VAL A 257 9.63 19.78 -5.61
CA VAL A 257 9.63 21.26 -5.52
C VAL A 257 9.63 21.92 -6.90
N LYS A 258 10.40 21.37 -7.86
CA LYS A 258 10.45 21.93 -9.22
C LYS A 258 9.09 21.83 -9.94
N PRO A 259 8.43 20.66 -10.04
CA PRO A 259 7.06 20.59 -10.58
C PRO A 259 6.03 21.44 -9.83
N LEU A 260 6.15 21.58 -8.51
CA LEU A 260 5.28 22.44 -7.68
C LEU A 260 5.36 23.91 -8.12
N LEU A 261 6.59 24.44 -8.24
CA LEU A 261 6.82 25.81 -8.69
C LEU A 261 6.46 25.99 -10.18
N GLU A 262 6.83 25.03 -11.05
CA GLU A 262 6.50 25.06 -12.50
C GLU A 262 5.00 25.20 -12.78
N LEU A 263 4.14 24.53 -12.02
CA LEU A 263 2.70 24.62 -12.26
C LEU A 263 2.03 25.82 -11.66
N SER A 264 2.54 26.26 -10.51
CA SER A 264 2.10 27.49 -9.90
C SER A 264 2.34 28.68 -10.84
N THR A 265 3.31 28.61 -11.79
CA THR A 265 3.46 29.62 -12.88
C THR A 265 2.38 29.61 -13.96
N SER A 266 1.54 28.58 -14.02
CA SER A 266 0.42 28.51 -14.95
C SER A 266 -0.91 29.06 -14.38
N THR A 267 -0.94 29.43 -13.09
CA THR A 267 -2.16 29.82 -12.36
C THR A 267 -2.14 31.26 -11.88
N SER A 268 -3.29 31.94 -11.95
CA SER A 268 -3.40 33.41 -11.86
C SER A 268 -3.84 33.92 -10.48
N HIS A 269 -3.38 33.30 -9.39
CA HIS A 269 -3.86 33.55 -8.03
C HIS A 269 -2.73 33.68 -7.00
N ASP A 270 -2.93 34.54 -6.02
CA ASP A 270 -1.98 34.80 -4.92
C ASP A 270 -2.03 33.67 -3.89
N THR A 271 -1.23 32.63 -4.13
CA THR A 271 -1.06 31.49 -3.21
C THR A 271 0.22 31.67 -2.41
N GLU A 272 0.13 31.83 -1.10
CA GLU A 272 1.31 31.79 -0.23
C GLU A 272 1.67 30.33 0.10
N ILE A 273 2.97 30.04 0.25
CA ILE A 273 3.45 28.67 0.49
C ILE A 273 4.31 28.66 1.76
N ILE A 274 4.06 27.70 2.65
CA ILE A 274 4.98 27.28 3.71
C ILE A 274 5.55 25.92 3.31
N MET A 275 6.87 25.80 3.27
CA MET A 275 7.55 24.53 3.03
C MET A 275 8.20 24.01 4.31
N SER A 276 8.13 22.68 4.49
CA SER A 276 9.04 21.95 5.36
C SER A 276 10.49 22.14 4.90
N GLU A 277 11.43 21.69 5.74
CA GLU A 277 12.85 21.69 5.43
C GLU A 277 13.16 21.16 4.03
N SER A 278 13.76 22.02 3.21
CA SER A 278 14.53 21.59 2.05
C SER A 278 15.99 21.53 2.46
N ASN A 279 16.57 20.33 2.34
CA ASN A 279 18.01 20.04 2.48
C ASN A 279 18.88 21.01 1.65
N ARG A 280 18.24 21.66 0.67
CA ARG A 280 18.79 22.50 -0.38
C ARG A 280 18.30 23.95 -0.34
N LEU A 281 17.85 24.43 0.82
CA LEU A 281 17.50 25.83 1.10
C LEU A 281 18.56 26.86 0.65
N SER A 282 19.81 26.46 0.52
CA SER A 282 20.93 27.35 0.21
C SER A 282 21.60 27.05 -1.13
N THR A 283 20.88 26.53 -2.13
CA THR A 283 21.54 25.84 -3.24
C THR A 283 21.46 26.53 -4.58
N TYR A 284 22.49 26.25 -5.40
CA TYR A 284 22.48 26.40 -6.84
C TYR A 284 21.22 25.81 -7.50
N TYR A 285 20.66 24.70 -6.98
CA TYR A 285 19.41 24.11 -7.49
C TYR A 285 18.22 25.06 -7.27
N PHE A 286 18.03 25.55 -6.04
CA PHE A 286 16.98 26.53 -5.72
C PHE A 286 17.25 27.90 -6.37
N LYS A 287 18.51 28.37 -6.48
CA LYS A 287 18.86 29.61 -7.18
C LYS A 287 18.57 29.53 -8.69
N ARG A 288 18.84 28.39 -9.33
CA ARG A 288 18.56 28.16 -10.75
C ARG A 288 17.06 28.01 -11.02
N ILE A 289 16.36 27.19 -10.22
CA ILE A 289 14.90 27.05 -10.27
C ILE A 289 14.22 28.40 -9.98
N ALA A 290 14.59 29.08 -8.89
CA ALA A 290 13.97 30.35 -8.55
C ALA A 290 14.39 31.51 -9.44
N ASN A 291 15.47 31.42 -10.23
CA ASN A 291 15.71 32.36 -11.34
C ASN A 291 14.69 32.13 -12.47
N ASP A 292 14.37 30.88 -12.80
CA ASP A 292 13.39 30.52 -13.84
C ASP A 292 11.92 30.71 -13.38
N TYR A 293 11.64 30.60 -12.07
CA TYR A 293 10.28 30.62 -11.48
C TYR A 293 10.12 31.69 -10.37
N PHE A 294 10.96 32.73 -10.36
CA PHE A 294 10.93 33.83 -9.38
C PHE A 294 9.53 34.42 -9.10
N PRO A 295 8.64 34.64 -10.09
CA PRO A 295 7.37 35.33 -9.89
C PRO A 295 6.40 34.69 -8.88
N ILE A 296 6.64 33.45 -8.44
CA ILE A 296 5.80 32.73 -7.48
C ILE A 296 6.55 32.15 -6.28
N ALA A 297 7.84 31.82 -6.40
CA ALA A 297 8.64 31.50 -5.22
C ALA A 297 8.73 32.71 -4.25
N ARG A 298 8.61 33.94 -4.77
CA ARG A 298 8.63 35.20 -4.01
C ARG A 298 7.56 35.23 -2.90
N GLY A 299 8.00 35.43 -1.66
CA GLY A 299 7.15 35.51 -0.47
C GLY A 299 6.92 34.20 0.25
N MET A 300 7.35 33.08 -0.34
CA MET A 300 7.33 31.76 0.31
C MET A 300 8.09 31.77 1.63
N LEU A 301 7.59 31.01 2.60
CA LEU A 301 8.21 30.77 3.89
C LEU A 301 8.72 29.32 3.93
N VAL A 302 9.90 29.12 4.52
CA VAL A 302 10.51 27.79 4.63
C VAL A 302 11.09 27.62 6.03
N THR A 303 10.81 26.47 6.65
CA THR A 303 11.40 26.06 7.93
C THR A 303 12.72 25.33 7.71
N SER A 304 13.69 25.45 8.62
CA SER A 304 14.99 24.76 8.54
C SER A 304 15.53 24.46 9.91
N VAL A 305 16.28 23.37 10.11
CA VAL A 305 17.22 23.33 11.25
C VAL A 305 18.30 24.41 11.07
N PRO A 306 18.93 24.91 12.16
CA PRO A 306 19.89 26.00 12.08
C PRO A 306 21.04 25.75 11.10
N LYS A 307 21.22 26.66 10.12
CA LYS A 307 22.39 26.57 9.22
C LYS A 307 23.65 27.05 9.96
N ILE A 308 24.59 26.13 10.14
CA ILE A 308 25.85 26.35 10.85
C ILE A 308 27.00 26.16 9.85
N ASN A 309 27.69 27.25 9.53
CA ASN A 309 28.82 27.28 8.59
C ASN A 309 30.14 26.98 9.33
N ILE A 310 31.00 26.16 8.75
CA ILE A 310 32.33 25.82 9.27
C ILE A 310 33.40 26.36 8.31
N ASP A 311 34.04 27.48 8.65
CA ASP A 311 34.92 28.20 7.72
C ASP A 311 36.19 27.38 7.36
N GLU A 312 36.77 26.66 8.32
CA GLU A 312 37.89 25.73 8.05
C GLU A 312 37.50 24.57 7.10
N PHE A 313 36.21 24.20 7.03
CA PHE A 313 35.74 23.19 6.07
C PHE A 313 35.45 23.81 4.69
N ASP A 314 35.01 25.07 4.62
CA ASP A 314 34.87 25.78 3.34
C ASP A 314 36.20 25.89 2.59
N GLU A 315 37.32 26.09 3.29
CA GLU A 315 38.65 26.06 2.68
C GLU A 315 39.05 24.64 2.22
N TYR A 316 38.75 23.61 3.02
CA TYR A 316 38.97 22.22 2.63
C TYR A 316 38.18 21.84 1.38
N TRP A 317 36.88 22.16 1.34
CA TRP A 317 35.97 21.87 0.24
C TRP A 317 36.39 22.57 -1.05
N LYS A 318 36.75 23.86 -0.99
CA LYS A 318 37.29 24.60 -2.15
C LYS A 318 38.54 23.94 -2.74
N ASN A 319 39.40 23.38 -1.89
CA ASN A 319 40.65 22.74 -2.30
C ASN A 319 40.52 21.23 -2.60
N ILE A 320 39.34 20.61 -2.44
CA ILE A 320 39.19 19.15 -2.58
C ILE A 320 39.59 18.64 -3.98
N HIS A 321 39.41 19.46 -5.00
CA HIS A 321 39.78 19.15 -6.38
C HIS A 321 41.30 19.06 -6.62
N THR A 322 42.14 19.55 -5.70
CA THR A 322 43.61 19.44 -5.78
C THR A 322 44.15 18.18 -5.10
N MET A 323 43.29 17.39 -4.46
CA MET A 323 43.68 16.19 -3.71
C MET A 323 43.56 14.95 -4.59
N ASN A 324 44.60 14.12 -4.61
CA ASN A 324 44.57 12.82 -5.30
C ASN A 324 43.81 11.80 -4.45
N PHE A 325 42.74 11.23 -5.01
CA PHE A 325 42.01 10.14 -4.39
C PHE A 325 41.87 8.95 -5.35
N ASN A 326 41.79 7.74 -4.79
CA ASN A 326 41.86 6.48 -5.53
C ASN A 326 40.47 5.78 -5.60
N GLN A 327 39.38 6.55 -5.63
CA GLN A 327 38.00 6.08 -5.36
C GLN A 327 37.04 6.44 -6.49
N THR A 328 36.15 5.50 -6.86
CA THR A 328 35.29 5.55 -8.06
C THR A 328 34.37 6.78 -8.12
N TRP A 329 33.70 7.13 -7.01
CA TRP A 329 32.79 8.27 -6.93
C TRP A 329 33.49 9.64 -6.92
N ILE A 330 34.81 9.70 -6.69
CA ILE A 330 35.58 10.95 -6.61
C ILE A 330 35.92 11.49 -8.00
N ASN A 331 35.82 10.68 -9.04
CA ASN A 331 35.98 11.17 -10.42
C ASN A 331 34.95 12.23 -10.83
N VAL A 332 33.86 12.40 -10.05
CA VAL A 332 32.82 13.42 -10.27
C VAL A 332 32.99 14.66 -9.37
N LEU A 333 33.78 14.55 -8.29
CA LEU A 333 33.98 15.59 -7.28
C LEU A 333 34.52 16.92 -7.83
N PRO A 334 35.50 16.96 -8.76
CA PRO A 334 36.02 18.23 -9.29
C PRO A 334 34.97 19.10 -9.98
N ASN A 335 33.98 18.49 -10.65
CA ASN A 335 32.88 19.22 -11.28
C ASN A 335 31.86 19.67 -10.22
N ILE A 336 31.52 18.78 -9.28
CA ILE A 336 30.56 19.04 -8.20
C ILE A 336 31.02 20.15 -7.25
N ALA A 337 32.29 20.14 -6.84
CA ALA A 337 32.85 21.12 -5.91
C ALA A 337 32.97 22.53 -6.51
N GLN A 338 33.03 22.65 -7.83
CA GLN A 338 32.96 23.94 -8.53
C GLN A 338 31.51 24.48 -8.62
N GLU A 339 30.50 23.60 -8.60
CA GLU A 339 29.08 23.98 -8.70
C GLU A 339 28.42 24.27 -7.33
N ILE A 340 28.97 23.74 -6.23
CA ILE A 340 28.39 23.87 -4.88
C ILE A 340 29.34 24.62 -3.94
N ALA A 341 29.06 25.90 -3.79
CA ALA A 341 29.79 26.83 -2.91
C ALA A 341 29.20 26.96 -1.49
N GLU A 342 28.12 26.25 -1.17
CA GLU A 342 27.41 26.38 0.12
C GLU A 342 27.32 25.04 0.86
N GLN A 343 27.37 25.07 2.20
CA GLN A 343 27.34 23.88 3.06
C GLN A 343 25.92 23.33 3.28
N SER A 344 25.78 21.99 3.23
CA SER A 344 24.59 21.22 3.64
C SER A 344 24.26 21.49 5.11
N VAL A 345 22.97 21.63 5.42
CA VAL A 345 22.49 21.81 6.80
C VAL A 345 22.82 20.61 7.68
N TYR A 346 22.80 19.39 7.13
CA TYR A 346 23.12 18.14 7.86
C TYR A 346 24.62 17.92 8.08
N MET A 347 25.49 18.57 7.28
CA MET A 347 26.94 18.41 7.36
C MET A 347 27.47 18.67 8.77
N ASN A 348 27.01 19.75 9.41
CA ASN A 348 27.38 20.08 10.79
C ASN A 348 26.88 19.02 11.80
N TYR A 349 25.70 18.43 11.58
CA TYR A 349 25.20 17.34 12.42
C TYR A 349 26.04 16.06 12.22
N ALA A 350 26.44 15.72 11.00
CA ALA A 350 27.35 14.60 10.73
C ALA A 350 28.70 14.77 11.45
N VAL A 351 29.28 15.99 11.39
CA VAL A 351 30.50 16.37 12.12
C VAL A 351 30.32 16.26 13.63
N LYS A 352 29.24 16.84 14.20
CA LYS A 352 28.89 16.71 15.63
C LYS A 352 28.72 15.24 16.04
N GLY A 353 28.14 14.40 15.18
CA GLY A 353 27.99 12.97 15.40
C GLY A 353 29.32 12.23 15.58
N ILE A 354 30.29 12.51 14.70
CA ILE A 354 31.64 11.93 14.84
C ILE A 354 32.33 12.41 16.12
N LEU A 355 32.22 13.69 16.47
CA LEU A 355 32.78 14.24 17.71
C LEU A 355 32.18 13.57 18.96
N ILE A 356 30.86 13.41 19.00
CA ILE A 356 30.15 12.70 20.08
C ILE A 356 30.65 11.25 20.20
N LEU A 357 30.71 10.51 19.10
CA LEU A 357 31.15 9.11 19.08
C LEU A 357 32.62 8.96 19.46
N ALA A 358 33.50 9.85 18.98
CA ALA A 358 34.91 9.86 19.35
C ALA A 358 35.11 10.13 20.86
N ASN A 359 34.38 11.10 21.42
CA ASN A 359 34.45 11.43 22.85
C ASN A 359 33.90 10.28 23.72
N LEU A 360 32.80 9.65 23.31
CA LEU A 360 32.26 8.46 23.97
C LEU A 360 33.28 7.31 23.99
N PHE A 361 33.92 7.02 22.85
CA PHE A 361 34.97 5.99 22.79
C PHE A 361 36.14 6.32 23.72
N LYS A 362 36.62 7.58 23.72
CA LYS A 362 37.70 8.04 24.60
C LYS A 362 37.36 7.87 26.08
N LYS A 363 36.15 8.25 26.50
CA LYS A 363 35.67 8.05 27.88
C LYS A 363 35.60 6.56 28.24
N LEU A 364 35.02 5.72 27.38
CA LEU A 364 34.95 4.27 27.59
C LEU A 364 36.36 3.64 27.68
N GLN A 365 37.30 4.06 26.84
CA GLN A 365 38.69 3.60 26.90
C GLN A 365 39.38 3.99 28.20
N GLN A 366 39.26 5.25 28.63
CA GLN A 366 39.81 5.74 29.90
C GLN A 366 39.19 5.05 31.13
N LYS A 367 37.90 4.71 31.07
CA LYS A 367 37.14 4.04 32.14
C LYS A 367 37.47 2.54 32.25
N THR A 368 37.87 1.90 31.15
CA THR A 368 37.95 0.43 31.03
C THR A 368 39.38 -0.10 30.93
N CYS A 369 40.31 0.64 30.33
CA CYS A 369 41.68 0.17 30.10
C CYS A 369 42.61 0.53 31.29
N PRO A 370 43.34 -0.43 31.86
CA PRO A 370 44.14 -0.20 33.07
C PRO A 370 45.43 0.60 32.85
N ALA A 371 45.86 0.79 31.60
CA ALA A 371 47.00 1.65 31.24
C ALA A 371 46.61 2.64 30.13
N VAL A 372 46.98 3.91 30.30
CA VAL A 372 46.64 5.02 29.38
C VAL A 372 47.29 4.87 28.00
N ASN A 373 48.35 4.06 27.90
CA ASN A 373 49.12 3.87 26.67
C ASN A 373 48.72 2.61 25.87
N ASP A 374 47.76 1.81 26.34
CA ASP A 374 47.39 0.57 25.65
C ASP A 374 46.59 0.83 24.36
N ILE A 375 47.03 0.19 23.28
CA ILE A 375 46.24 -0.08 22.08
C ILE A 375 44.99 -0.88 22.50
N ILE A 376 43.80 -0.49 22.03
CA ILE A 376 42.46 -1.02 22.38
C ILE A 376 42.47 -2.30 23.23
N CYS A 377 42.44 -2.12 24.55
CA CYS A 377 42.65 -3.19 25.53
C CYS A 377 41.59 -4.32 25.42
N SER A 378 41.95 -5.53 25.87
CA SER A 378 41.08 -6.70 25.77
C SER A 378 39.74 -6.53 26.49
N GLN A 379 39.72 -5.81 27.62
CA GLN A 379 38.51 -5.50 28.37
C GLN A 379 37.54 -4.64 27.55
N LEU A 380 38.04 -3.60 26.86
CA LEU A 380 37.24 -2.73 25.99
C LEU A 380 36.69 -3.48 24.76
N ARG A 381 37.46 -4.44 24.22
CA ARG A 381 37.01 -5.34 23.15
C ARG A 381 35.89 -6.28 23.60
N GLN A 382 35.88 -6.67 24.87
CA GLN A 382 34.91 -7.61 25.47
C GLN A 382 33.69 -6.92 26.11
N LEU A 383 33.64 -5.57 26.17
CA LEU A 383 32.47 -4.87 26.70
C LEU A 383 31.22 -5.16 25.85
N PRO A 384 30.08 -5.54 26.47
CA PRO A 384 28.80 -5.69 25.79
C PRO A 384 28.43 -4.39 25.06
N LYS A 385 27.97 -4.47 23.80
CA LYS A 385 27.69 -3.27 22.99
C LYS A 385 26.56 -2.40 23.57
N GLN A 386 25.61 -2.98 24.31
CA GLN A 386 24.63 -2.25 25.12
C GLN A 386 25.26 -1.22 26.07
N THR A 387 26.44 -1.50 26.64
CA THR A 387 27.16 -0.55 27.52
C THR A 387 27.41 0.79 26.81
N TYR A 388 27.64 0.78 25.49
CA TYR A 388 27.91 2.00 24.74
C TYR A 388 26.64 2.84 24.55
N ILE A 389 25.49 2.17 24.42
CA ILE A 389 24.15 2.78 24.33
C ILE A 389 23.79 3.42 25.67
N ASP A 390 24.08 2.75 26.78
CA ASP A 390 23.73 3.23 28.13
C ASP A 390 24.68 4.35 28.60
N GLU A 391 25.97 4.26 28.29
CA GLU A 391 26.97 5.28 28.65
C GLU A 391 26.69 6.59 27.89
N LEU A 392 26.27 6.55 26.61
CA LEU A 392 25.96 7.77 25.85
C LEU A 392 24.83 8.58 26.51
N GLY A 393 23.76 7.92 26.95
CA GLY A 393 22.63 8.56 27.62
C GLY A 393 22.99 9.18 28.98
N GLN A 394 24.06 8.71 29.62
CA GLN A 394 24.57 9.26 30.89
C GLN A 394 25.66 10.32 30.69
N THR A 395 26.16 10.47 29.47
CA THR A 395 27.36 11.26 29.17
C THR A 395 27.01 12.71 28.85
N ARG A 396 27.17 13.60 29.83
CA ARG A 396 27.29 15.06 29.59
C ARG A 396 28.60 15.36 28.87
N MET A 397 28.55 16.19 27.83
CA MET A 397 29.71 16.56 27.02
C MET A 397 29.72 18.05 26.72
N ASN A 398 30.75 18.76 27.20
CA ASN A 398 31.12 20.06 26.66
C ASN A 398 32.05 19.82 25.47
N LEU A 399 31.58 20.10 24.24
CA LEU A 399 32.38 19.86 23.04
C LEU A 399 33.59 20.82 22.92
N THR A 400 33.54 22.01 23.52
CA THR A 400 34.66 22.98 23.51
C THR A 400 35.81 22.52 24.41
N GLU A 401 35.51 21.92 25.56
CA GLU A 401 36.53 21.29 26.41
C GLU A 401 37.07 19.98 25.82
N ALA A 402 36.21 19.23 25.11
CA ALA A 402 36.63 17.99 24.47
C ALA A 402 37.51 18.24 23.24
N PHE A 403 37.28 19.33 22.48
CA PHE A 403 37.91 19.56 21.18
C PHE A 403 38.46 20.99 21.04
N PRO A 404 39.77 21.21 21.29
CA PRO A 404 40.41 22.51 21.18
C PRO A 404 40.69 22.86 19.71
N PHE A 405 39.65 23.22 18.96
CA PHE A 405 39.77 23.78 17.62
C PHE A 405 40.18 25.26 17.65
N THR A 406 40.89 25.70 16.61
CA THR A 406 41.35 27.09 16.42
C THR A 406 40.25 28.03 15.93
N ASP A 407 39.23 27.49 15.25
CA ASP A 407 38.09 28.25 14.75
C ASP A 407 37.16 28.68 15.89
N GLN A 408 37.16 29.97 16.19
CA GLN A 408 36.41 30.58 17.27
C GLN A 408 34.89 30.65 16.99
N MET A 409 34.48 30.55 15.71
CA MET A 409 33.08 30.51 15.29
C MET A 409 32.53 29.09 15.34
N PHE A 410 33.33 28.09 14.97
CA PHE A 410 33.05 26.68 15.27
C PHE A 410 32.89 26.48 16.78
N VAL A 411 33.82 27.00 17.59
CA VAL A 411 33.73 26.95 19.06
C VAL A 411 32.40 27.54 19.54
N ASN A 412 32.04 28.78 19.21
CA ASN A 412 30.80 29.39 19.73
C ASN A 412 29.52 28.62 19.32
N THR A 413 29.51 27.97 18.17
CA THR A 413 28.33 27.27 17.62
C THR A 413 28.25 25.79 18.04
N VAL A 414 29.30 25.30 18.68
CA VAL A 414 29.47 23.93 19.19
C VAL A 414 29.67 23.92 20.73
N SER A 415 29.84 25.10 21.37
CA SER A 415 30.01 25.34 22.82
C SER A 415 28.74 25.08 23.63
N GLN A 416 28.32 23.83 23.70
CA GLN A 416 27.12 23.45 24.43
C GLN A 416 27.35 22.16 25.21
N ASP A 417 26.73 22.10 26.39
CA ASP A 417 26.56 20.87 27.15
C ASP A 417 25.56 19.97 26.43
N ILE A 418 26.08 19.00 25.68
CA ILE A 418 25.24 17.97 25.06
C ILE A 418 24.82 16.97 26.13
N THR A 419 23.51 16.76 26.23
CA THR A 419 22.86 15.69 26.97
C THR A 419 21.78 15.05 26.11
N PHE A 420 21.33 13.85 26.46
CA PHE A 420 20.23 13.18 25.77
C PHE A 420 19.04 13.01 26.73
N GLY A 421 17.85 13.30 26.22
CA GLY A 421 16.60 13.19 26.97
C GLY A 421 16.14 11.75 27.15
N LYS A 422 15.03 11.59 27.87
CA LYS A 422 14.41 10.26 28.07
C LYS A 422 14.05 9.56 26.76
N ASN A 423 13.85 10.30 25.67
CA ASN A 423 13.56 9.79 24.33
C ASN A 423 14.81 9.45 23.51
N ARG A 424 16.02 9.66 24.03
CA ARG A 424 17.32 9.56 23.31
C ARG A 424 17.52 10.59 22.19
N GLU A 425 16.73 11.63 22.23
CA GLU A 425 16.91 12.87 21.46
C GLU A 425 17.87 13.79 22.23
N ILE A 426 18.67 14.56 21.49
CA ILE A 426 19.54 15.58 22.07
C ILE A 426 18.70 16.64 22.78
N ILE A 427 19.07 16.97 24.02
CA ILE A 427 18.58 18.15 24.72
C ILE A 427 19.66 19.22 24.57
N TYR A 428 19.30 20.32 23.91
CA TYR A 428 20.11 21.52 23.86
C TYR A 428 19.88 22.37 25.13
N GLY A 429 20.80 23.30 25.40
CA GLY A 429 20.66 24.24 26.52
C GLY A 429 19.49 25.22 26.32
N PRO A 430 19.04 25.90 27.39
CA PRO A 430 18.08 27.00 27.27
C PRO A 430 18.61 28.07 26.29
N GLU A 431 17.70 28.77 25.60
CA GLU A 431 17.99 29.72 24.51
C GLU A 431 18.52 29.08 23.20
N TYR A 432 18.54 27.75 23.07
CA TYR A 432 18.92 27.11 21.80
C TYR A 432 17.84 27.27 20.72
N GLN A 433 18.28 27.64 19.52
CA GLN A 433 17.44 27.67 18.32
C GLN A 433 17.37 26.26 17.73
N THR A 434 16.21 25.59 17.79
CA THR A 434 16.06 24.26 17.16
C THR A 434 15.59 24.35 15.71
N TYR A 435 14.87 25.42 15.34
CA TYR A 435 14.47 25.72 13.96
C TYR A 435 14.59 27.22 13.64
N GLU A 436 14.79 27.51 12.36
CA GLU A 436 14.82 28.85 11.76
C GLU A 436 13.72 28.97 10.70
N VAL A 437 13.22 30.19 10.48
CA VAL A 437 12.26 30.48 9.40
C VAL A 437 12.87 31.49 8.43
N TYR A 438 12.84 31.15 7.14
CA TYR A 438 13.32 31.98 6.05
C TYR A 438 12.17 32.42 5.15
N ASN A 439 12.27 33.64 4.61
CA ASN A 439 11.37 34.18 3.59
C ASN A 439 12.16 34.40 2.29
N PHE A 440 11.60 33.98 1.15
CA PHE A 440 12.25 34.10 -0.14
C PHE A 440 11.93 35.46 -0.79
N GLN A 441 12.96 36.30 -1.02
CA GLN A 441 12.78 37.73 -1.35
C GLN A 441 13.43 38.16 -2.68
N GLN A 442 12.96 39.30 -3.21
CA GLN A 442 13.35 39.84 -4.52
C GLN A 442 14.73 40.52 -4.52
N CYS A 443 15.48 40.24 -5.58
CA CYS A 443 16.84 40.74 -5.81
C CYS A 443 16.88 42.12 -6.45
N ASN A 444 17.91 42.89 -6.08
CA ASN A 444 18.45 43.96 -6.93
C ASN A 444 19.46 43.38 -7.94
N GLY A 445 18.98 42.56 -8.89
CA GLY A 445 19.79 41.97 -9.98
C GLY A 445 19.59 40.46 -10.17
N LEU A 446 19.67 39.99 -11.41
CA LEU A 446 19.25 38.65 -11.87
C LEU A 446 20.05 37.44 -11.34
N ASN A 447 21.09 37.63 -10.52
CA ASN A 447 22.07 36.58 -10.21
C ASN A 447 22.20 36.21 -8.71
N ASP A 448 21.44 36.81 -7.79
CA ASP A 448 21.67 36.62 -6.33
C ASP A 448 20.36 36.65 -5.50
N CYS A 449 19.52 35.62 -5.68
CA CYS A 449 18.31 35.36 -4.87
C CYS A 449 18.68 34.96 -3.43
N LYS A 450 18.02 35.58 -2.44
CA LYS A 450 18.35 35.42 -1.01
C LYS A 450 17.15 34.96 -0.19
N PHE A 451 17.35 33.88 0.54
CA PHE A 451 16.54 33.53 1.70
C PHE A 451 16.92 34.47 2.84
N VAL A 452 15.97 35.30 3.28
CA VAL A 452 16.15 36.21 4.40
C VAL A 452 15.62 35.53 5.65
N LYS A 453 16.45 35.41 6.70
CA LYS A 453 16.00 34.87 7.99
C LYS A 453 14.99 35.83 8.61
N VAL A 454 13.78 35.35 8.87
CA VAL A 454 12.66 36.15 9.42
C VAL A 454 12.17 35.68 10.78
N GLY A 455 12.54 34.46 11.23
CA GLY A 455 12.17 33.97 12.55
C GLY A 455 13.09 32.88 13.11
N ASN A 456 12.91 32.63 14.41
CA ASN A 456 13.60 31.61 15.21
C ASN A 456 12.56 30.81 16.00
N PHE A 457 12.81 29.53 16.22
CA PHE A 457 12.09 28.70 17.19
C PHE A 457 13.03 28.39 18.36
N ILE A 458 12.65 28.83 19.56
CA ILE A 458 13.45 28.76 20.79
C ILE A 458 12.50 28.43 21.93
N ASP A 459 12.83 27.44 22.76
CA ASP A 459 12.05 27.04 23.94
C ASP A 459 10.54 26.85 23.62
N ASP A 460 10.23 26.09 22.57
CA ASP A 460 8.89 25.82 22.01
C ASP A 460 8.11 27.05 21.45
N ILE A 461 8.75 28.22 21.34
CA ILE A 461 8.12 29.48 20.92
C ILE A 461 8.72 29.99 19.60
N LEU A 462 7.85 30.26 18.62
CA LEU A 462 8.20 30.94 17.37
C LEU A 462 8.29 32.45 17.59
N GLN A 463 9.49 33.00 17.43
CA GLN A 463 9.76 34.43 17.39
C GLN A 463 9.93 34.87 15.93
N ILE A 464 8.93 35.57 15.38
CA ILE A 464 8.94 36.01 13.97
C ILE A 464 8.88 37.52 13.81
N ASN A 465 9.79 38.07 13.00
CA ASN A 465 9.83 39.49 12.68
C ASN A 465 9.02 39.79 11.40
N LYS A 466 7.72 40.08 11.57
CA LYS A 466 6.80 40.35 10.46
C LYS A 466 7.18 41.57 9.61
N SER A 467 7.98 42.51 10.13
CA SER A 467 8.35 43.72 9.37
C SER A 467 9.41 43.46 8.30
N VAL A 468 10.11 42.31 8.34
CA VAL A 468 11.07 41.91 7.31
C VAL A 468 10.51 40.87 6.35
N ILE A 469 9.35 40.27 6.62
CA ILE A 469 8.65 39.39 5.67
C ILE A 469 8.11 40.24 4.52
N GLN A 470 8.36 39.82 3.27
CA GLN A 470 7.77 40.42 2.08
C GLN A 470 6.75 39.46 1.48
N SER A 471 5.49 39.92 1.34
CA SER A 471 4.43 39.25 0.59
C SER A 471 4.32 39.86 -0.81
N TYR A 472 4.01 39.06 -1.85
CA TYR A 472 4.04 39.53 -3.24
C TYR A 472 2.76 39.18 -4.03
N PRO A 473 1.63 39.88 -3.77
CA PRO A 473 0.44 39.73 -4.58
C PRO A 473 0.68 40.09 -6.07
N LEU A 474 -0.17 39.57 -6.95
CA LEU A 474 -0.11 39.74 -8.40
C LEU A 474 -0.54 41.16 -8.80
N GLY A 475 0.44 42.03 -9.00
CA GLY A 475 0.25 43.32 -9.68
C GLY A 475 0.50 44.58 -8.83
N GLU A 476 0.79 44.43 -7.53
CA GLU A 476 1.10 45.57 -6.64
C GLU A 476 2.57 45.64 -6.22
N ASN A 477 2.97 46.79 -5.68
CA ASN A 477 4.35 47.09 -5.27
C ASN A 477 4.77 46.31 -4.02
N GLN A 478 6.08 46.09 -3.91
CA GLN A 478 6.73 45.47 -2.74
C GLN A 478 6.37 46.18 -1.43
N GLY A 479 6.14 45.42 -0.37
CA GLY A 479 5.90 45.94 0.98
C GLY A 479 6.12 44.88 2.07
N PRO A 480 6.22 45.30 3.35
CA PRO A 480 6.16 44.36 4.47
C PRO A 480 4.82 43.62 4.46
N TYR A 481 4.80 42.39 5.00
CA TYR A 481 3.65 41.48 5.00
C TYR A 481 2.30 42.20 5.15
N ASN A 482 1.43 42.01 4.16
CA ASN A 482 0.15 42.73 4.07
C ASN A 482 -0.70 42.47 5.32
N GLN A 483 -1.41 43.48 5.84
CA GLN A 483 -2.21 43.33 7.08
C GLN A 483 -3.46 42.45 6.90
N GLN A 484 -3.78 42.06 5.66
CA GLN A 484 -4.88 41.16 5.33
C GLN A 484 -4.38 39.72 5.19
N PRO A 485 -4.92 38.76 5.97
CA PRO A 485 -4.57 37.34 5.83
C PRO A 485 -4.98 36.78 4.46
N THR A 486 -4.08 36.03 3.86
CA THR A 486 -4.19 35.43 2.52
C THR A 486 -5.00 34.13 2.50
N ALA A 487 -4.69 33.20 3.42
CA ALA A 487 -5.31 31.88 3.50
C ALA A 487 -6.54 31.88 4.43
N GLN A 488 -7.66 32.46 3.97
CA GLN A 488 -8.92 32.56 4.74
C GLN A 488 -10.05 31.69 4.18
N CYS A 489 -10.90 31.15 5.07
CA CYS A 489 -12.19 30.56 4.70
C CYS A 489 -13.04 31.58 3.91
N PRO A 490 -13.74 31.17 2.83
CA PRO A 490 -14.65 32.06 2.11
C PRO A 490 -15.76 32.65 2.99
N ASN A 491 -16.09 33.93 2.78
CA ASN A 491 -17.12 34.63 3.55
C ASN A 491 -18.46 33.86 3.57
N GLY A 492 -18.95 33.57 4.77
CA GLY A 492 -20.20 32.83 4.98
C GLY A 492 -20.05 31.29 4.98
N THR A 493 -18.83 30.76 4.86
CA THR A 493 -18.56 29.35 5.15
C THR A 493 -18.22 29.16 6.63
N ASP A 494 -18.87 28.19 7.24
CA ASP A 494 -18.62 27.76 8.62
C ASP A 494 -17.48 26.75 8.58
N CYS A 495 -16.28 27.17 9.00
CA CYS A 495 -15.04 26.40 8.89
C CYS A 495 -15.16 25.03 9.61
N ASP A 496 -16.00 24.93 10.65
CA ASP A 496 -16.34 23.69 11.38
C ASP A 496 -16.94 22.57 10.50
N LYS A 497 -17.28 22.84 9.23
CA LYS A 497 -17.88 21.89 8.28
C LYS A 497 -17.00 21.53 7.07
N CYS A 498 -15.74 21.95 7.03
CA CYS A 498 -14.81 21.41 6.03
C CYS A 498 -14.55 19.92 6.33
N ILE A 499 -14.91 19.04 5.40
CA ILE A 499 -14.91 17.57 5.57
C ILE A 499 -13.47 17.07 5.82
N ALA A 500 -13.13 16.91 7.09
CA ALA A 500 -11.77 16.67 7.57
C ALA A 500 -11.40 15.18 7.67
N SER A 501 -11.87 14.33 6.74
CA SER A 501 -11.53 12.90 6.66
C SER A 501 -10.90 12.56 5.31
N ASP A 502 -9.93 11.64 5.30
CA ASP A 502 -9.76 10.79 4.11
C ASP A 502 -11.10 10.06 3.89
N ILE A 503 -11.86 10.48 2.87
CA ILE A 503 -13.20 9.94 2.60
C ILE A 503 -13.16 8.43 2.29
N SER A 504 -11.98 7.88 1.94
CA SER A 504 -11.79 6.46 1.73
C SER A 504 -11.61 5.66 3.03
N ASP A 505 -11.20 6.30 4.14
CA ASP A 505 -11.14 5.68 5.48
C ASP A 505 -12.28 6.08 6.42
N HIS A 506 -13.22 6.89 5.94
CA HIS A 506 -14.49 7.14 6.61
C HIS A 506 -15.30 5.85 6.87
N VAL A 507 -16.19 5.91 7.86
CA VAL A 507 -17.08 4.81 8.25
C VAL A 507 -18.48 5.38 8.45
N ILE A 508 -19.49 4.86 7.75
CA ILE A 508 -20.89 5.23 8.02
C ILE A 508 -21.32 4.53 9.31
N PHE A 509 -21.83 5.29 10.27
CA PHE A 509 -22.29 4.79 11.56
C PHE A 509 -23.77 5.11 11.81
N VAL A 510 -24.59 4.07 11.99
CA VAL A 510 -26.01 4.20 12.39
C VAL A 510 -26.16 3.61 13.79
N GLU A 511 -26.64 4.42 14.74
CA GLU A 511 -26.72 4.04 16.15
C GLU A 511 -27.86 3.05 16.46
N GLY A 512 -27.56 2.00 17.22
CA GLY A 512 -28.51 1.01 17.71
C GLY A 512 -28.01 0.31 18.98
N GLU A 513 -28.76 -0.68 19.47
CA GLU A 513 -28.36 -1.51 20.62
C GLU A 513 -27.37 -2.62 20.23
N TRP A 514 -27.46 -3.05 18.97
CA TRP A 514 -26.75 -4.19 18.38
C TRP A 514 -26.37 -3.82 16.95
N TYR A 515 -25.19 -4.23 16.46
CA TYR A 515 -24.64 -3.71 15.21
C TYR A 515 -24.38 -4.79 14.16
N VAL A 516 -24.85 -4.54 12.94
CA VAL A 516 -24.34 -5.23 11.73
C VAL A 516 -23.12 -4.47 11.22
N VAL A 517 -22.06 -5.17 10.85
CA VAL A 517 -20.91 -4.55 10.15
C VAL A 517 -20.98 -4.92 8.68
N ALA A 518 -21.03 -3.94 7.80
CA ALA A 518 -21.02 -4.10 6.36
C ALA A 518 -19.63 -3.76 5.79
N VAL A 519 -19.10 -4.61 4.92
CA VAL A 519 -17.84 -4.33 4.20
C VAL A 519 -18.11 -4.31 2.71
N VAL A 520 -17.95 -3.13 2.13
CA VAL A 520 -18.30 -2.81 0.73
C VAL A 520 -17.11 -2.11 0.04
N PRO A 521 -16.91 -2.28 -1.28
CA PRO A 521 -15.83 -1.60 -1.99
C PRO A 521 -16.35 -0.27 -2.51
N VAL A 522 -16.27 0.82 -1.74
CA VAL A 522 -16.75 2.14 -2.19
C VAL A 522 -15.79 2.75 -3.23
N PHE A 523 -14.49 2.61 -2.99
CA PHE A 523 -13.42 3.15 -3.83
C PHE A 523 -12.70 2.05 -4.63
N ILE A 524 -11.84 2.46 -5.56
CA ILE A 524 -10.92 1.59 -6.32
C ILE A 524 -9.66 1.33 -5.45
N PRO A 525 -9.05 0.13 -5.49
CA PRO A 525 -7.80 -0.12 -4.77
C PRO A 525 -6.65 0.68 -5.40
N ASP A 526 -5.69 1.13 -4.59
CA ASP A 526 -4.49 1.78 -5.12
C ASP A 526 -3.51 0.74 -5.68
N GLU A 527 -3.14 0.86 -6.96
CA GLU A 527 -2.25 -0.07 -7.66
C GLU A 527 -0.77 0.13 -7.30
N THR A 528 -0.39 1.29 -6.73
CA THR A 528 0.96 1.59 -6.27
C THR A 528 1.16 1.33 -4.78
N ASN A 529 0.11 1.43 -3.96
CA ASN A 529 0.14 1.15 -2.53
C ASN A 529 -0.99 0.20 -2.11
N THR A 530 -0.66 -1.09 -1.97
CA THR A 530 -1.63 -2.16 -1.66
C THR A 530 -2.40 -2.01 -0.34
N PHE A 531 -1.96 -1.10 0.55
CA PHE A 531 -2.61 -0.77 1.83
C PHE A 531 -3.55 0.44 1.75
N LEU A 532 -3.68 1.09 0.59
CA LEU A 532 -4.52 2.27 0.40
C LEU A 532 -5.63 2.05 -0.63
N CYS A 533 -6.59 2.98 -0.60
CA CYS A 533 -7.62 3.13 -1.60
C CYS A 533 -7.33 4.40 -2.41
N THR A 534 -7.72 4.45 -3.68
CA THR A 534 -7.71 5.73 -4.41
C THR A 534 -8.86 6.62 -3.95
N ASN A 535 -8.78 7.92 -4.23
CA ASN A 535 -9.88 8.86 -4.06
C ASN A 535 -10.98 8.70 -5.15
N THR A 536 -10.93 7.68 -5.99
CA THR A 536 -11.92 7.42 -7.04
C THR A 536 -13.03 6.50 -6.53
N ILE A 537 -14.21 7.08 -6.32
CA ILE A 537 -15.45 6.34 -6.00
C ILE A 537 -15.90 5.51 -7.21
N ARG A 538 -16.44 4.31 -6.98
CA ARG A 538 -16.95 3.45 -8.06
C ARG A 538 -18.30 3.95 -8.59
N ASP A 539 -18.48 3.91 -9.90
CA ASP A 539 -19.76 4.23 -10.57
C ASP A 539 -20.89 3.21 -10.30
N SER A 540 -20.59 2.06 -9.70
CA SER A 540 -21.55 1.03 -9.23
C SER A 540 -20.89 0.01 -8.31
N LEU A 541 -21.70 -0.76 -7.58
CA LEU A 541 -21.28 -1.89 -6.73
C LEU A 541 -20.40 -1.48 -5.54
N GLY A 542 -20.69 -0.32 -4.97
CA GLY A 542 -20.03 0.28 -3.81
C GLY A 542 -21.04 0.99 -2.92
N THR A 543 -21.31 2.27 -3.19
CA THR A 543 -22.22 3.11 -2.40
C THR A 543 -23.69 2.72 -2.54
N ASP A 544 -24.12 2.31 -3.73
CA ASP A 544 -25.43 1.67 -3.96
C ASP A 544 -25.65 0.45 -3.06
N ILE A 545 -24.61 -0.36 -2.84
CA ILE A 545 -24.66 -1.50 -1.92
C ILE A 545 -24.67 -1.04 -0.46
N ALA A 546 -23.86 -0.05 -0.09
CA ALA A 546 -23.88 0.56 1.25
C ALA A 546 -25.30 1.04 1.62
N GLU A 547 -25.91 1.82 0.74
CA GLU A 547 -27.27 2.34 0.89
C GLU A 547 -28.32 1.24 0.91
N SER A 548 -28.17 0.18 0.11
CA SER A 548 -29.10 -0.96 0.16
C SER A 548 -29.07 -1.71 1.50
N ILE A 549 -27.92 -1.74 2.18
CA ILE A 549 -27.79 -2.31 3.52
C ILE A 549 -28.38 -1.36 4.57
N LYS A 550 -28.14 -0.04 4.46
CA LYS A 550 -28.76 0.99 5.32
C LYS A 550 -30.30 0.95 5.21
N PHE A 551 -30.84 0.90 4.00
CA PHE A 551 -32.26 0.64 3.72
C PHE A 551 -32.76 -0.65 4.38
N ALA A 552 -31.99 -1.76 4.30
CA ALA A 552 -32.38 -3.01 4.94
C ALA A 552 -32.45 -2.90 6.48
N ILE A 553 -31.56 -2.10 7.08
CA ILE A 553 -31.56 -1.81 8.53
C ILE A 553 -32.76 -0.92 8.92
N GLU A 554 -33.08 0.11 8.13
CA GLU A 554 -34.30 0.92 8.35
C GLU A 554 -35.57 0.07 8.26
N GLU A 555 -35.68 -0.76 7.23
CA GLU A 555 -36.76 -1.73 7.06
C GLU A 555 -36.90 -2.63 8.29
N ILE A 556 -35.81 -3.20 8.78
CA ILE A 556 -35.78 -4.07 9.98
C ILE A 556 -36.28 -3.33 11.22
N ASN A 557 -35.83 -2.08 11.40
CA ASN A 557 -36.19 -1.23 12.53
C ASN A 557 -37.61 -0.63 12.43
N HIS A 558 -38.27 -0.73 11.26
CA HIS A 558 -39.60 -0.15 11.07
C HIS A 558 -40.61 -0.79 12.04
N PRO A 559 -41.45 0.00 12.77
CA PRO A 559 -42.29 -0.53 13.85
C PRO A 559 -43.18 -1.71 13.47
N ASN A 560 -43.68 -1.71 12.23
CA ASN A 560 -44.57 -2.76 11.71
C ASN A 560 -43.83 -4.02 11.20
N ASN A 561 -42.50 -4.03 11.15
CA ASN A 561 -41.73 -5.18 10.67
C ASN A 561 -41.74 -6.32 11.71
N THR A 562 -41.98 -7.55 11.26
CA THR A 562 -42.09 -8.76 12.10
C THR A 562 -40.86 -9.67 12.03
N LEU A 563 -39.78 -9.26 11.35
CA LEU A 563 -38.55 -10.04 11.20
C LEU A 563 -37.92 -10.36 12.57
N ILE A 564 -37.81 -9.34 13.44
CA ILE A 564 -37.32 -9.47 14.82
C ILE A 564 -38.45 -9.28 15.82
N SER A 565 -38.50 -10.18 16.81
CA SER A 565 -39.49 -10.21 17.88
C SER A 565 -39.06 -9.39 19.10
N SER A 566 -37.75 -9.28 19.34
CA SER A 566 -37.12 -8.48 20.39
C SER A 566 -37.36 -6.98 20.22
N LYS A 567 -37.67 -6.51 19.01
CA LYS A 567 -37.90 -5.09 18.64
C LYS A 567 -36.74 -4.15 19.01
N LYS A 568 -35.55 -4.69 19.26
CA LYS A 568 -34.34 -3.91 19.51
C LYS A 568 -33.92 -3.12 18.28
N LYS A 569 -33.38 -1.92 18.50
CA LYS A 569 -32.87 -1.10 17.40
C LYS A 569 -31.54 -1.69 16.89
N ILE A 570 -31.51 -2.11 15.63
CA ILE A 570 -30.29 -2.57 14.96
C ILE A 570 -29.56 -1.36 14.38
N GLY A 571 -28.28 -1.21 14.72
CA GLY A 571 -27.35 -0.24 14.16
C GLY A 571 -26.51 -0.84 13.03
N LEU A 572 -25.75 0.03 12.36
CA LEU A 572 -24.93 -0.31 11.20
C LEU A 572 -23.56 0.35 11.30
N ILE A 573 -22.53 -0.37 10.85
CA ILE A 573 -21.18 0.16 10.64
C ILE A 573 -20.79 -0.22 9.20
N VAL A 574 -20.60 0.74 8.30
CA VAL A 574 -20.17 0.46 6.91
C VAL A 574 -18.70 0.84 6.73
N ILE A 575 -17.89 -0.16 6.38
CA ILE A 575 -16.44 -0.02 6.15
C ILE A 575 -16.16 -0.09 4.64
N ASN A 576 -15.49 0.93 4.09
CA ASN A 576 -14.93 0.85 2.74
C ASN A 576 -13.69 -0.04 2.72
N GLY A 577 -13.78 -1.19 2.04
CA GLY A 577 -12.66 -2.10 1.79
C GLY A 577 -11.95 -1.93 0.44
N CYS A 578 -12.42 -1.01 -0.42
CA CYS A 578 -11.93 -0.70 -1.78
C CYS A 578 -11.43 -1.88 -2.63
N ALA A 579 -12.03 -3.06 -2.48
CA ALA A 579 -11.64 -4.31 -3.12
C ALA A 579 -10.20 -4.82 -2.86
N SER A 580 -9.43 -4.22 -1.93
CA SER A 580 -8.12 -4.72 -1.50
C SER A 580 -8.25 -5.70 -0.33
N GLN A 581 -7.62 -6.86 -0.44
CA GLN A 581 -7.61 -7.87 0.63
C GLN A 581 -6.89 -7.36 1.89
N LEU A 582 -5.80 -6.59 1.73
CA LEU A 582 -5.02 -6.08 2.84
C LEU A 582 -5.75 -4.96 3.58
N VAL A 583 -6.37 -4.04 2.83
CA VAL A 583 -7.21 -2.97 3.40
C VAL A 583 -8.38 -3.55 4.20
N ILE A 584 -9.10 -4.52 3.64
CA ILE A 584 -10.19 -5.21 4.36
C ILE A 584 -9.70 -5.84 5.67
N LYS A 585 -8.55 -6.52 5.63
CA LYS A 585 -7.96 -7.17 6.80
C LYS A 585 -7.55 -6.16 7.87
N ASP A 586 -6.88 -5.08 7.48
CA ASP A 586 -6.50 -3.98 8.37
C ASP A 586 -7.73 -3.33 9.03
N LYS A 587 -8.71 -2.88 8.24
CA LYS A 587 -9.88 -2.16 8.75
C LYS A 587 -10.75 -2.99 9.69
N ILE A 588 -10.91 -4.29 9.43
CA ILE A 588 -11.59 -5.19 10.38
C ILE A 588 -10.80 -5.28 11.70
N LEU A 589 -9.48 -5.43 11.65
CA LEU A 589 -8.64 -5.46 12.86
C LEU A 589 -8.65 -4.12 13.61
N ARG A 590 -8.67 -2.99 12.90
CA ARG A 590 -8.78 -1.63 13.46
C ARG A 590 -10.07 -1.40 14.22
N LEU A 591 -11.21 -1.87 13.69
CA LEU A 591 -12.50 -1.89 14.40
C LEU A 591 -12.38 -2.68 15.72
N HIS A 592 -11.86 -3.91 15.66
CA HIS A 592 -11.74 -4.76 16.85
C HIS A 592 -10.70 -4.26 17.87
N LYS A 593 -9.68 -3.52 17.43
CA LYS A 593 -8.70 -2.83 18.29
C LYS A 593 -9.23 -1.53 18.90
N GLY A 594 -10.37 -1.00 18.46
CA GLY A 594 -10.93 0.25 18.95
C GLY A 594 -10.31 1.52 18.34
N THR A 595 -9.66 1.43 17.17
CA THR A 595 -9.00 2.59 16.55
C THR A 595 -9.93 3.45 15.69
N TYR A 596 -11.17 3.02 15.45
CA TYR A 596 -12.19 3.87 14.84
C TYR A 596 -12.95 4.64 15.93
N GLU A 597 -13.03 5.96 15.77
CA GLU A 597 -14.04 6.82 16.38
C GLU A 597 -15.25 6.85 15.46
N LEU A 598 -16.41 6.41 15.96
CA LEU A 598 -17.62 6.17 15.16
C LEU A 598 -18.57 7.37 15.14
N LYS A 599 -18.52 8.16 16.21
CA LYS A 599 -19.06 9.51 16.36
C LYS A 599 -18.26 10.20 17.47
N PRO A 600 -18.27 11.54 17.58
CA PRO A 600 -17.52 12.25 18.60
C PRO A 600 -17.70 11.66 20.01
N GLY A 601 -16.61 11.18 20.59
CA GLY A 601 -16.59 10.57 21.92
C GLY A 601 -17.06 9.11 22.02
N LEU A 602 -17.27 8.39 20.92
CA LEU A 602 -17.57 6.94 20.92
C LEU A 602 -16.56 6.16 20.08
N LYS A 603 -15.75 5.33 20.75
CA LYS A 603 -14.80 4.42 20.09
C LYS A 603 -15.44 3.07 19.78
N SER A 604 -15.02 2.44 18.69
CA SER A 604 -15.47 1.10 18.26
C SER A 604 -15.29 0.03 19.34
N SER A 605 -14.23 0.10 20.15
CA SER A 605 -14.00 -0.82 21.29
C SER A 605 -15.17 -0.89 22.28
N GLU A 606 -15.90 0.21 22.48
CA GLU A 606 -17.02 0.30 23.41
C GLU A 606 -18.26 -0.48 22.92
N ILE A 607 -18.34 -0.78 21.62
CA ILE A 607 -19.46 -1.50 21.00
C ILE A 607 -19.08 -2.83 20.34
N ASN A 608 -17.80 -3.24 20.37
CA ASN A 608 -17.37 -4.52 19.77
C ASN A 608 -18.16 -5.73 20.32
N HIS A 609 -18.48 -5.74 21.61
CA HIS A 609 -19.31 -6.77 22.26
C HIS A 609 -20.80 -6.76 21.82
N LYS A 610 -21.21 -5.78 21.01
CA LYS A 610 -22.56 -5.62 20.45
C LYS A 610 -22.59 -5.90 18.94
N ILE A 611 -21.45 -6.25 18.33
CA ILE A 611 -21.39 -6.65 16.91
C ILE A 611 -22.06 -8.03 16.77
N LEU A 612 -23.02 -8.11 15.86
CA LEU A 612 -23.81 -9.32 15.58
C LEU A 612 -23.14 -10.25 14.57
N GLY A 613 -22.30 -9.68 13.70
CA GLY A 613 -21.71 -10.36 12.55
C GLY A 613 -21.58 -9.41 11.37
N TYR A 614 -21.14 -9.99 10.25
CA TYR A 614 -20.69 -9.24 9.09
C TYR A 614 -21.55 -9.53 7.86
N VAL A 615 -21.87 -8.47 7.11
CA VAL A 615 -22.43 -8.55 5.77
C VAL A 615 -21.36 -8.18 4.76
N GLY A 616 -21.19 -9.01 3.73
CA GLY A 616 -20.45 -8.63 2.53
C GLY A 616 -19.18 -9.41 2.26
N GLY A 617 -18.24 -8.70 1.63
CA GLY A 617 -17.28 -9.29 0.70
C GLY A 617 -17.95 -9.43 -0.67
N MET A 618 -17.60 -8.54 -1.60
CA MET A 618 -18.22 -8.50 -2.92
C MET A 618 -17.65 -9.59 -3.84
N SER A 619 -16.34 -9.55 -4.10
CA SER A 619 -15.65 -10.60 -4.84
C SER A 619 -15.25 -11.76 -3.93
N GLY A 620 -15.03 -12.94 -4.52
CA GLY A 620 -14.51 -14.11 -3.80
C GLY A 620 -13.24 -13.83 -2.98
N SER A 621 -12.33 -13.02 -3.52
CA SER A 621 -11.11 -12.58 -2.82
C SER A 621 -11.38 -11.67 -1.61
N MET A 622 -12.34 -10.74 -1.71
CA MET A 622 -12.75 -9.93 -0.56
C MET A 622 -13.41 -10.79 0.51
N SER A 623 -14.30 -11.70 0.11
CA SER A 623 -14.99 -12.59 1.03
C SER A 623 -14.03 -13.53 1.76
N ALA A 624 -13.04 -14.11 1.07
CA ALA A 624 -12.00 -14.92 1.68
C ALA A 624 -11.17 -14.11 2.69
N ALA A 625 -10.75 -12.90 2.30
CA ALA A 625 -9.97 -12.02 3.16
C ALA A 625 -10.71 -11.61 4.45
N MET A 626 -12.03 -11.40 4.38
CA MET A 626 -12.88 -11.22 5.55
C MET A 626 -12.96 -12.52 6.36
N ALA A 627 -13.36 -13.63 5.73
CA ALA A 627 -13.64 -14.90 6.41
C ALA A 627 -12.42 -15.44 7.18
N GLU A 628 -11.19 -15.28 6.65
CA GLU A 628 -9.95 -15.64 7.35
C GLU A 628 -9.77 -14.94 8.71
N ILE A 629 -10.17 -13.67 8.80
CA ILE A 629 -10.04 -12.88 10.04
C ILE A 629 -11.26 -13.08 10.93
N LEU A 630 -12.47 -13.09 10.35
CA LEU A 630 -13.70 -13.31 11.09
C LEU A 630 -13.77 -14.72 11.72
N ALA A 631 -13.16 -15.73 11.08
CA ALA A 631 -12.96 -17.05 11.68
C ALA A 631 -12.12 -17.00 12.97
N LYS A 632 -11.07 -16.16 13.01
CA LYS A 632 -10.22 -15.98 14.20
C LYS A 632 -10.90 -15.14 15.28
N LEU A 633 -11.77 -14.21 14.88
CA LEU A 633 -12.51 -13.32 15.78
C LEU A 633 -13.85 -13.91 16.27
N GLY A 634 -14.28 -15.05 15.73
CA GLY A 634 -15.53 -15.71 16.13
C GLY A 634 -16.81 -15.12 15.51
N TYR A 635 -16.75 -14.43 14.38
CA TYR A 635 -17.92 -13.81 13.75
C TYR A 635 -18.41 -14.54 12.50
N VAL A 636 -19.74 -14.57 12.34
CA VAL A 636 -20.41 -15.03 11.12
C VAL A 636 -20.35 -13.96 10.04
N GLN A 637 -20.11 -14.40 8.81
CA GLN A 637 -20.19 -13.57 7.60
C GLN A 637 -21.30 -14.07 6.68
N VAL A 638 -22.15 -13.15 6.19
CA VAL A 638 -23.12 -13.41 5.11
C VAL A 638 -22.75 -12.56 3.89
N SER A 639 -22.19 -13.17 2.85
CA SER A 639 -21.86 -12.47 1.60
C SER A 639 -23.10 -12.26 0.72
N TYR A 640 -23.17 -11.07 0.12
CA TYR A 640 -24.20 -10.68 -0.83
C TYR A 640 -23.85 -10.96 -2.30
N ALA A 641 -22.58 -11.18 -2.65
CA ALA A 641 -22.17 -11.30 -4.08
C ALA A 641 -21.09 -12.33 -4.40
N SER A 642 -20.44 -12.96 -3.41
CA SER A 642 -19.32 -13.87 -3.71
C SER A 642 -19.78 -15.28 -4.09
N THR A 643 -19.65 -15.64 -5.36
CA THR A 643 -20.11 -16.92 -5.94
C THR A 643 -19.02 -18.00 -6.06
N THR A 644 -17.72 -17.66 -5.93
CA THR A 644 -16.62 -18.63 -6.11
C THR A 644 -16.77 -19.91 -5.27
N PRO A 645 -16.48 -21.13 -5.80
CA PRO A 645 -16.71 -22.38 -5.08
C PRO A 645 -15.76 -22.59 -3.89
N ILE A 646 -14.58 -21.96 -3.85
CA ILE A 646 -13.63 -22.15 -2.75
C ILE A 646 -14.20 -21.70 -1.39
N LEU A 647 -15.13 -20.74 -1.39
CA LEU A 647 -15.85 -20.28 -0.20
C LEU A 647 -16.89 -21.28 0.33
N SER A 648 -17.13 -22.38 -0.37
CA SER A 648 -17.92 -23.52 0.13
C SER A 648 -17.12 -24.44 1.06
N ASP A 649 -15.80 -24.32 1.13
CA ASP A 649 -14.96 -25.13 2.03
C ASP A 649 -15.13 -24.68 3.50
N ARG A 650 -15.72 -25.55 4.33
CA ARG A 650 -15.95 -25.30 5.75
C ARG A 650 -14.74 -25.61 6.65
N THR A 651 -13.68 -26.22 6.12
CA THR A 651 -12.40 -26.35 6.83
C THR A 651 -11.61 -25.05 6.79
N LEU A 652 -11.69 -24.32 5.67
CA LEU A 652 -11.05 -23.01 5.49
C LEU A 652 -11.95 -21.85 5.98
N TYR A 653 -13.25 -21.92 5.68
CA TYR A 653 -14.22 -20.86 5.95
C TYR A 653 -15.42 -21.38 6.77
N PRO A 654 -15.21 -21.74 8.05
CA PRO A 654 -16.25 -22.37 8.89
C PRO A 654 -17.43 -21.44 9.19
N TYR A 655 -17.23 -20.13 9.22
CA TYR A 655 -18.26 -19.13 9.58
C TYR A 655 -18.78 -18.31 8.38
N PHE A 656 -18.56 -18.80 7.16
CA PHE A 656 -19.02 -18.16 5.93
C PHE A 656 -20.37 -18.72 5.47
N LEU A 657 -21.29 -17.81 5.16
CA LEU A 657 -22.57 -18.05 4.49
C LEU A 657 -22.72 -17.08 3.32
N ARG A 658 -23.61 -17.37 2.37
CA ARG A 658 -23.95 -16.45 1.27
C ARG A 658 -25.38 -16.60 0.77
N ILE A 659 -25.96 -15.51 0.29
CA ILE A 659 -27.27 -15.52 -0.39
C ILE A 659 -27.21 -15.94 -1.86
N PRO A 660 -26.19 -15.56 -2.68
CA PRO A 660 -26.06 -16.15 -4.00
C PRO A 660 -25.62 -17.63 -3.94
N THR A 661 -25.96 -18.38 -4.98
CA THR A 661 -25.46 -19.74 -5.24
C THR A 661 -23.97 -19.75 -5.57
N ALA A 662 -23.37 -20.93 -5.46
CA ALA A 662 -21.99 -21.20 -5.85
C ALA A 662 -21.82 -21.36 -7.38
N ASP A 663 -20.67 -20.95 -7.93
CA ASP A 663 -20.37 -21.00 -9.37
C ASP A 663 -20.29 -22.43 -9.93
N ASP A 664 -20.14 -23.45 -9.09
CA ASP A 664 -20.17 -24.86 -9.52
C ASP A 664 -21.57 -25.26 -10.04
N GLN A 665 -22.62 -24.73 -9.42
CA GLN A 665 -23.99 -24.84 -9.91
C GLN A 665 -24.18 -24.04 -11.20
N GLN A 666 -23.57 -22.85 -11.34
CA GLN A 666 -23.62 -22.11 -12.60
C GLN A 666 -22.86 -22.80 -13.73
N ALA A 667 -21.73 -23.44 -13.44
CA ALA A 667 -21.01 -24.26 -14.39
C ALA A 667 -21.90 -25.42 -14.88
N GLN A 668 -22.67 -26.06 -13.99
CA GLN A 668 -23.68 -27.05 -14.38
C GLN A 668 -24.79 -26.43 -15.25
N VAL A 669 -25.30 -25.23 -14.92
CA VAL A 669 -26.27 -24.50 -15.77
C VAL A 669 -25.73 -24.31 -17.20
N VAL A 670 -24.46 -23.93 -17.34
CA VAL A 670 -23.82 -23.76 -18.66
C VAL A 670 -23.75 -25.09 -19.42
N ILE A 671 -23.32 -26.18 -18.76
CA ILE A 671 -23.28 -27.51 -19.39
C ILE A 671 -24.68 -27.97 -19.80
N ASP A 672 -25.69 -27.77 -18.95
CA ASP A 672 -27.08 -28.10 -19.25
C ASP A 672 -27.63 -27.30 -20.44
N ILE A 673 -27.27 -26.01 -20.56
CA ILE A 673 -27.60 -25.18 -21.75
C ILE A 673 -26.91 -25.73 -23.00
N VAL A 674 -25.59 -25.96 -22.93
CA VAL A 674 -24.76 -26.37 -24.09
C VAL A 674 -25.20 -27.72 -24.64
N THR A 675 -25.41 -28.70 -23.76
CA THR A 675 -25.93 -30.03 -24.12
C THR A 675 -27.37 -29.95 -24.62
N SER A 676 -28.24 -29.16 -23.97
CA SER A 676 -29.62 -28.93 -24.46
C SER A 676 -29.63 -28.33 -25.87
N LEU A 677 -28.72 -27.41 -26.19
CA LEU A 677 -28.59 -26.82 -27.53
C LEU A 677 -28.10 -27.82 -28.59
N GLY A 678 -27.45 -28.91 -28.19
CA GLY A 678 -26.88 -29.93 -29.09
C GLY A 678 -25.42 -29.67 -29.46
N SER A 679 -24.69 -28.94 -28.61
CA SER A 679 -23.30 -28.55 -28.84
C SER A 679 -22.32 -29.37 -28.00
N ASN A 680 -21.15 -29.67 -28.56
CA ASN A 680 -20.07 -30.41 -27.89
C ASN A 680 -18.71 -29.69 -27.91
N ILE A 681 -18.63 -28.47 -28.45
CA ILE A 681 -17.44 -27.61 -28.35
C ILE A 681 -17.82 -26.16 -28.05
N ILE A 682 -17.14 -25.55 -27.09
CA ILE A 682 -17.36 -24.17 -26.65
C ILE A 682 -16.04 -23.42 -26.45
N GLN A 683 -16.08 -22.09 -26.58
CA GLN A 683 -15.00 -21.21 -26.15
C GLN A 683 -15.38 -20.56 -24.82
N VAL A 684 -14.43 -20.35 -23.93
CA VAL A 684 -14.66 -19.76 -22.61
C VAL A 684 -13.70 -18.59 -22.41
N ILE A 685 -14.27 -17.38 -22.36
CA ILE A 685 -13.56 -16.16 -21.97
C ILE A 685 -13.68 -16.03 -20.46
N TYR A 686 -12.56 -15.94 -19.74
CA TYR A 686 -12.59 -15.75 -18.29
C TYR A 686 -11.50 -14.82 -17.80
N THR A 687 -11.81 -14.08 -16.73
CA THR A 687 -10.85 -13.19 -16.06
C THR A 687 -9.94 -13.94 -15.10
N GLU A 688 -8.70 -13.47 -14.98
CA GLU A 688 -7.72 -13.95 -13.99
C GLU A 688 -8.25 -13.92 -12.54
N GLY A 689 -7.73 -14.85 -11.73
CA GLY A 689 -8.05 -15.08 -10.33
C GLY A 689 -9.33 -15.89 -10.05
N ALA A 690 -9.56 -16.15 -8.76
CA ALA A 690 -10.45 -17.19 -8.21
C ALA A 690 -11.93 -17.21 -8.67
N TYR A 691 -12.44 -16.17 -9.34
CA TYR A 691 -13.76 -16.21 -9.98
C TYR A 691 -13.67 -16.93 -11.34
N GLY A 692 -12.98 -16.32 -12.32
CA GLY A 692 -12.96 -16.83 -13.68
C GLY A 692 -12.17 -18.14 -13.82
N GLU A 693 -11.02 -18.26 -13.14
CA GLU A 693 -10.22 -19.50 -13.14
C GLU A 693 -10.93 -20.66 -12.42
N GLY A 694 -11.58 -20.37 -11.28
CA GLY A 694 -12.33 -21.36 -10.52
C GLY A 694 -13.54 -21.89 -11.28
N ALA A 695 -14.29 -20.99 -11.93
CA ALA A 695 -15.38 -21.35 -12.81
C ALA A 695 -14.90 -22.13 -14.05
N TYR A 696 -13.80 -21.71 -14.70
CA TYR A 696 -13.21 -22.43 -15.83
C TYR A 696 -12.78 -23.86 -15.44
N SER A 697 -12.09 -24.03 -14.31
CA SER A 697 -11.66 -25.35 -13.82
C SER A 697 -12.87 -26.26 -13.52
N THR A 698 -13.96 -25.69 -12.99
CA THR A 698 -15.19 -26.45 -12.73
C THR A 698 -15.91 -26.83 -14.04
N LEU A 699 -16.00 -25.90 -14.99
CA LEU A 699 -16.52 -26.15 -16.33
C LEU A 699 -15.71 -27.19 -17.10
N GLU A 700 -14.38 -27.21 -16.97
CA GLU A 700 -13.50 -28.19 -17.63
C GLU A 700 -13.78 -29.61 -17.11
N LYS A 701 -13.96 -29.76 -15.79
CA LYS A 701 -14.35 -31.03 -15.17
C LYS A 701 -15.73 -31.50 -15.65
N LEU A 702 -16.76 -30.66 -15.51
CA LEU A 702 -18.14 -31.01 -15.89
C LEU A 702 -18.28 -31.22 -17.39
N GLY A 703 -17.57 -30.42 -18.20
CA GLY A 703 -17.53 -30.55 -19.65
C GLY A 703 -16.94 -31.88 -20.09
N LYS A 704 -15.84 -32.32 -19.48
CA LYS A 704 -15.26 -33.66 -19.74
C LYS A 704 -16.26 -34.77 -19.47
N ASP A 705 -16.97 -34.72 -18.34
CA ASP A 705 -17.96 -35.74 -17.96
C ASP A 705 -19.20 -35.72 -18.89
N ALA A 706 -19.55 -34.53 -19.44
CA ALA A 706 -20.66 -34.34 -20.37
C ALA A 706 -20.29 -34.47 -21.87
N GLY A 707 -19.03 -34.75 -22.21
CA GLY A 707 -18.55 -34.83 -23.59
C GLY A 707 -18.43 -33.50 -24.33
N VAL A 708 -18.26 -32.38 -23.59
CA VAL A 708 -18.10 -31.02 -24.11
C VAL A 708 -16.63 -30.58 -24.04
N CYS A 709 -16.05 -30.20 -25.18
CA CYS A 709 -14.69 -29.66 -25.30
C CYS A 709 -14.65 -28.15 -25.07
N LEU A 710 -13.67 -27.67 -24.31
CA LEU A 710 -13.52 -26.25 -23.94
C LEU A 710 -12.24 -25.65 -24.52
N ILE A 711 -12.34 -24.44 -25.05
CA ILE A 711 -11.20 -23.63 -25.50
C ILE A 711 -11.07 -22.41 -24.60
N ARG A 712 -9.89 -22.25 -23.98
CA ARG A 712 -9.63 -21.19 -23.00
C ARG A 712 -9.16 -19.88 -23.63
N HIS A 713 -9.77 -18.77 -23.20
CA HIS A 713 -9.32 -17.41 -23.48
C HIS A 713 -9.24 -16.64 -22.15
N ASN A 714 -8.07 -16.64 -21.52
CA ASN A 714 -7.83 -15.81 -20.34
C ASN A 714 -7.76 -14.32 -20.75
N VAL A 715 -8.24 -13.44 -19.88
CA VAL A 715 -8.10 -11.99 -20.00
C VAL A 715 -7.71 -11.38 -18.64
N PRO A 716 -6.86 -10.33 -18.63
CA PRO A 716 -6.54 -9.61 -17.40
C PRO A 716 -7.77 -8.85 -16.87
N VAL A 717 -7.73 -8.47 -15.59
CA VAL A 717 -8.71 -7.55 -15.02
C VAL A 717 -8.11 -6.15 -15.07
N ALA A 718 -8.40 -5.40 -16.14
CA ALA A 718 -7.80 -4.09 -16.38
C ALA A 718 -8.82 -3.02 -16.76
N THR A 719 -8.51 -1.78 -16.41
CA THR A 719 -9.24 -0.57 -16.82
C THR A 719 -8.92 -0.12 -18.24
N ASP A 720 -7.73 -0.45 -18.74
CA ASP A 720 -7.31 -0.20 -20.12
C ASP A 720 -8.00 -1.20 -21.08
N TYR A 721 -9.04 -0.71 -21.74
CA TYR A 721 -9.79 -1.38 -22.79
C TYR A 721 -8.90 -1.97 -23.90
N THR A 722 -7.74 -1.37 -24.18
CA THR A 722 -6.87 -1.80 -25.29
C THR A 722 -6.23 -3.17 -25.04
N LEU A 723 -6.17 -3.64 -23.80
CA LEU A 723 -5.66 -4.98 -23.45
C LEU A 723 -6.58 -6.12 -23.91
N TYR A 724 -7.84 -5.82 -24.25
CA TYR A 724 -8.77 -6.78 -24.85
C TYR A 724 -8.67 -6.83 -26.39
N ASN A 725 -7.85 -5.96 -27.01
CA ASN A 725 -7.61 -6.00 -28.45
C ASN A 725 -7.00 -7.35 -28.87
N GLY A 726 -7.53 -7.91 -29.96
CA GLY A 726 -7.10 -9.21 -30.47
C GLY A 726 -7.83 -10.41 -29.86
N LEU A 727 -8.68 -10.24 -28.84
CA LEU A 727 -9.51 -11.32 -28.30
C LEU A 727 -10.41 -11.95 -29.38
N LEU A 728 -11.02 -11.12 -30.24
CA LEU A 728 -11.77 -11.60 -31.42
C LEU A 728 -10.89 -12.38 -32.41
N ALA A 729 -9.61 -12.01 -32.56
CA ALA A 729 -8.71 -12.75 -33.44
C ALA A 729 -8.43 -14.16 -32.87
N LYS A 730 -8.25 -14.29 -31.54
CA LYS A 730 -8.13 -15.59 -30.86
C LYS A 730 -9.41 -16.43 -31.00
N LEU A 731 -10.60 -15.84 -30.85
CA LEU A 731 -11.88 -16.56 -31.07
C LEU A 731 -12.01 -17.10 -32.51
N ARG A 732 -11.50 -16.34 -33.49
CA ARG A 732 -11.44 -16.71 -34.91
C ARG A 732 -10.42 -17.80 -35.25
N GLU A 733 -9.54 -18.19 -34.34
CA GLU A 733 -8.67 -19.37 -34.52
C GLU A 733 -9.46 -20.68 -34.46
N THR A 734 -10.66 -20.68 -33.86
CA THR A 734 -11.58 -21.83 -33.82
C THR A 734 -13.01 -21.44 -34.21
N PRO A 735 -13.28 -21.13 -35.50
CA PRO A 735 -14.58 -20.63 -35.96
C PRO A 735 -15.72 -21.66 -35.86
N GLN A 736 -15.41 -22.96 -35.73
CA GLN A 736 -16.39 -24.01 -35.47
C GLN A 736 -16.97 -23.97 -34.05
N ALA A 737 -16.26 -23.35 -33.10
CA ALA A 737 -16.73 -23.18 -31.72
C ALA A 737 -17.54 -21.87 -31.60
N LYS A 738 -18.79 -21.90 -32.10
CA LYS A 738 -19.68 -20.73 -32.18
C LYS A 738 -20.18 -20.23 -30.81
N LEU A 739 -20.30 -21.12 -29.83
CA LEU A 739 -20.76 -20.77 -28.48
C LEU A 739 -19.59 -20.24 -27.63
N VAL A 740 -19.73 -19.02 -27.11
CA VAL A 740 -18.72 -18.33 -26.31
C VAL A 740 -19.26 -18.04 -24.91
N VAL A 741 -18.87 -18.85 -23.94
CA VAL A 741 -19.20 -18.66 -22.51
C VAL A 741 -18.33 -17.55 -21.93
N THR A 742 -18.90 -16.71 -21.06
CA THR A 742 -18.14 -15.61 -20.41
C THR A 742 -18.21 -15.69 -18.88
N PHE A 743 -17.06 -15.91 -18.24
CA PHE A 743 -16.85 -15.87 -16.78
C PHE A 743 -15.92 -14.69 -16.42
N VAL A 744 -16.45 -13.50 -16.65
CA VAL A 744 -15.72 -12.22 -16.62
C VAL A 744 -16.29 -11.32 -15.53
N ARG A 745 -15.44 -10.70 -14.70
CA ARG A 745 -15.91 -9.88 -13.55
C ARG A 745 -16.81 -8.70 -13.98
N SER A 746 -17.79 -8.37 -13.14
CA SER A 746 -18.90 -7.43 -13.43
C SER A 746 -18.51 -5.99 -13.81
N HIS A 747 -17.28 -5.57 -13.53
CA HIS A 747 -16.74 -4.24 -13.85
C HIS A 747 -15.92 -4.19 -15.15
N VAL A 748 -15.53 -5.34 -15.72
CA VAL A 748 -14.82 -5.43 -17.01
C VAL A 748 -15.64 -6.11 -18.11
N ILE A 749 -16.73 -6.82 -17.79
CA ILE A 749 -17.58 -7.51 -18.78
C ILE A 749 -18.04 -6.60 -19.94
N GLN A 750 -18.47 -5.36 -19.66
CA GLN A 750 -18.88 -4.42 -20.70
C GLN A 750 -17.73 -4.10 -21.67
N GLN A 751 -16.51 -3.95 -21.16
CA GLN A 751 -15.32 -3.70 -21.96
C GLN A 751 -14.95 -4.93 -22.81
N VAL A 752 -14.98 -6.13 -22.22
CA VAL A 752 -14.71 -7.38 -22.94
C VAL A 752 -15.71 -7.64 -24.07
N ILE A 753 -17.01 -7.47 -23.80
CA ILE A 753 -18.05 -7.65 -24.84
C ILE A 753 -17.93 -6.58 -25.93
N LYS A 754 -17.64 -5.33 -25.58
CA LYS A 754 -17.39 -4.27 -26.57
C LYS A 754 -16.16 -4.58 -27.44
N ALA A 755 -15.05 -5.02 -26.85
CA ALA A 755 -13.81 -5.35 -27.57
C ALA A 755 -13.96 -6.50 -28.57
N VAL A 756 -14.75 -7.52 -28.24
CA VAL A 756 -15.11 -8.57 -29.20
C VAL A 756 -16.06 -8.01 -30.26
N THR A 757 -17.17 -7.41 -29.83
CA THR A 757 -18.28 -7.07 -30.73
C THR A 757 -17.99 -5.93 -31.69
N GLU A 758 -17.12 -4.96 -31.37
CA GLU A 758 -16.76 -3.84 -32.26
C GLU A 758 -16.35 -4.31 -33.67
N ARG A 759 -15.53 -5.37 -33.76
CA ARG A 759 -14.98 -5.90 -35.02
C ARG A 759 -15.59 -7.24 -35.46
N MET A 760 -16.53 -7.77 -34.69
CA MET A 760 -17.28 -8.99 -35.00
C MET A 760 -18.34 -8.72 -36.09
N THR A 761 -18.64 -9.70 -36.93
CA THR A 761 -19.80 -9.65 -37.84
C THR A 761 -21.09 -10.08 -37.11
N GLU A 762 -22.27 -9.73 -37.65
CA GLU A 762 -23.54 -10.17 -37.06
C GLU A 762 -23.64 -11.71 -37.09
N SER A 763 -24.07 -12.31 -35.97
CA SER A 763 -24.20 -13.77 -35.79
C SER A 763 -22.90 -14.60 -35.93
N GLU A 764 -21.71 -13.99 -35.81
CA GLU A 764 -20.42 -14.70 -35.89
C GLU A 764 -20.21 -15.66 -34.71
N PHE A 765 -20.48 -15.17 -33.49
CA PHE A 765 -20.44 -15.92 -32.25
C PHE A 765 -21.71 -15.65 -31.44
N ILE A 766 -22.13 -16.64 -30.64
CA ILE A 766 -23.28 -16.54 -29.74
C ILE A 766 -22.76 -16.66 -28.32
N PHE A 767 -23.08 -15.68 -27.47
CA PHE A 767 -22.58 -15.67 -26.10
C PHE A 767 -23.48 -16.45 -25.14
N ILE A 768 -22.87 -17.02 -24.10
CA ILE A 768 -23.54 -17.48 -22.89
C ILE A 768 -22.94 -16.69 -21.71
N GLY A 769 -23.65 -15.66 -21.26
CA GLY A 769 -23.26 -14.82 -20.12
C GLY A 769 -23.39 -15.52 -18.78
N SER A 770 -22.41 -15.35 -17.88
CA SER A 770 -22.57 -15.58 -16.44
C SER A 770 -23.45 -14.49 -15.79
N GLU A 771 -23.71 -14.59 -14.49
CA GLU A 771 -24.53 -13.63 -13.75
C GLU A 771 -23.95 -12.22 -13.71
N THR A 772 -22.66 -12.04 -13.98
CA THR A 772 -22.05 -10.71 -14.14
C THR A 772 -22.54 -9.95 -15.38
N TRP A 773 -22.97 -10.68 -16.41
CA TRP A 773 -23.79 -10.18 -17.52
C TRP A 773 -25.25 -10.10 -17.06
N GLY A 774 -25.81 -11.23 -16.58
CA GLY A 774 -27.15 -11.28 -16.00
C GLY A 774 -28.20 -10.71 -16.95
N SER A 775 -29.02 -9.77 -16.48
CA SER A 775 -29.96 -8.99 -17.30
C SER A 775 -29.56 -7.52 -17.43
N ARG A 776 -28.26 -7.20 -17.37
CA ARG A 776 -27.76 -5.82 -17.37
C ARG A 776 -27.78 -5.24 -18.78
N GLU A 777 -28.55 -4.19 -19.00
CA GLU A 777 -28.67 -3.54 -20.32
C GLU A 777 -27.36 -2.84 -20.73
N SER A 778 -26.57 -2.37 -19.75
CA SER A 778 -25.25 -1.76 -19.98
C SER A 778 -24.20 -2.70 -20.59
N VAL A 779 -24.40 -4.02 -20.53
CA VAL A 779 -23.50 -5.01 -21.15
C VAL A 779 -23.84 -5.25 -22.63
N ILE A 780 -25.06 -4.87 -23.07
CA ILE A 780 -25.43 -4.94 -24.48
C ILE A 780 -24.69 -3.82 -25.24
N PRO A 781 -23.89 -4.13 -26.28
CA PRO A 781 -23.19 -3.12 -27.08
C PRO A 781 -24.17 -2.30 -27.91
N GLU A 782 -23.79 -1.07 -28.26
CA GLU A 782 -24.57 -0.16 -29.11
C GLU A 782 -25.05 -0.83 -30.41
N GLN A 783 -24.18 -1.64 -31.03
CA GLN A 783 -24.51 -2.46 -32.19
C GLN A 783 -25.22 -3.77 -31.75
N GLN A 784 -26.36 -3.63 -31.07
CA GLN A 784 -27.11 -4.73 -30.40
C GLN A 784 -27.30 -5.97 -31.28
N ARG A 785 -27.49 -5.77 -32.59
CA ARG A 785 -27.58 -6.83 -33.62
C ARG A 785 -26.47 -7.87 -33.58
N LYS A 786 -25.28 -7.49 -33.13
CA LYS A 786 -24.13 -8.39 -33.05
C LYS A 786 -24.24 -9.43 -31.93
N VAL A 787 -25.05 -9.18 -30.89
CA VAL A 787 -25.26 -10.12 -29.76
C VAL A 787 -26.65 -10.77 -29.75
N TYR A 788 -27.51 -10.50 -30.73
CA TYR A 788 -28.80 -11.18 -30.87
C TYR A 788 -28.61 -12.69 -31.00
N GLY A 789 -29.48 -13.46 -30.34
CA GLY A 789 -29.34 -14.91 -30.19
C GLY A 789 -28.63 -15.32 -28.90
N SER A 790 -27.83 -14.44 -28.30
CA SER A 790 -27.07 -14.76 -27.07
C SER A 790 -27.99 -15.09 -25.89
N LEU A 791 -27.49 -15.96 -25.02
CA LEU A 791 -28.09 -16.31 -23.74
C LEU A 791 -27.31 -15.64 -22.61
N SER A 792 -27.97 -15.41 -21.49
CA SER A 792 -27.34 -14.93 -20.27
C SER A 792 -28.01 -15.56 -19.06
N ILE A 793 -27.21 -16.00 -18.09
CA ILE A 793 -27.67 -16.59 -16.85
C ILE A 793 -27.85 -15.45 -15.85
N ALA A 794 -29.03 -15.30 -15.27
CA ALA A 794 -29.30 -14.31 -14.22
C ALA A 794 -29.75 -15.00 -12.93
N LEU A 795 -29.35 -14.49 -11.76
CA LEU A 795 -29.87 -14.98 -10.49
C LEU A 795 -31.30 -14.51 -10.27
N GLU A 796 -32.16 -15.39 -9.75
CA GLU A 796 -33.58 -15.11 -9.55
C GLU A 796 -33.85 -14.45 -8.20
N LEU A 797 -33.66 -13.12 -8.11
CA LEU A 797 -34.29 -12.26 -7.09
C LEU A 797 -35.04 -11.10 -7.77
N PRO A 798 -36.18 -10.64 -7.20
CA PRO A 798 -36.91 -9.48 -7.71
C PRO A 798 -36.22 -8.15 -7.32
N PRO A 799 -36.31 -7.10 -8.16
CA PRO A 799 -35.85 -5.75 -7.79
C PRO A 799 -36.59 -5.20 -6.56
N VAL A 800 -35.86 -4.49 -5.69
CA VAL A 800 -36.41 -3.88 -4.48
C VAL A 800 -36.94 -2.48 -4.81
N THR A 801 -38.14 -2.37 -5.39
CA THR A 801 -38.69 -1.08 -5.84
C THR A 801 -38.85 -0.02 -4.73
N ALA A 802 -39.01 -0.47 -3.48
CA ALA A 802 -39.02 0.42 -2.31
C ALA A 802 -37.68 1.14 -2.07
N PHE A 803 -36.55 0.55 -2.49
CA PHE A 803 -35.22 1.14 -2.32
C PHE A 803 -35.08 2.46 -3.10
N ASN A 804 -35.59 2.51 -4.32
CA ASN A 804 -35.57 3.73 -5.15
C ASN A 804 -36.40 4.86 -4.49
N SER A 805 -37.45 4.52 -3.73
CA SER A 805 -38.27 5.47 -2.95
C SER A 805 -37.66 5.85 -1.59
N TYR A 806 -36.68 5.08 -1.10
CA TYR A 806 -35.83 5.41 0.04
C TYR A 806 -34.72 6.37 -0.41
N LEU A 807 -34.06 6.04 -1.52
CA LEU A 807 -32.92 6.79 -2.05
C LEU A 807 -33.32 8.19 -2.50
N SER A 808 -34.52 8.35 -3.06
CA SER A 808 -35.05 9.67 -3.47
C SER A 808 -35.42 10.60 -2.31
N LYS A 809 -35.22 10.17 -1.05
CA LYS A 809 -35.49 10.94 0.18
C LYS A 809 -34.26 11.15 1.05
N GLN A 810 -33.09 10.60 0.66
CA GLN A 810 -31.86 10.77 1.43
C GLN A 810 -31.34 12.22 1.34
N ASP A 811 -30.73 12.70 2.42
CA ASP A 811 -29.97 13.95 2.37
C ASP A 811 -28.58 13.68 1.77
N ILE A 812 -28.41 14.11 0.52
CA ILE A 812 -27.13 14.05 -0.21
C ILE A 812 -26.05 15.00 0.35
N ASN A 813 -26.33 15.71 1.45
CA ASN A 813 -25.38 16.60 2.13
C ASN A 813 -25.05 16.10 3.56
N ASP A 814 -25.54 14.92 3.95
CA ASP A 814 -25.28 14.34 5.28
C ASP A 814 -23.76 14.08 5.47
N PRO A 815 -23.09 14.76 6.40
CA PRO A 815 -21.65 14.58 6.63
C PRO A 815 -21.30 13.20 7.20
N SER A 816 -22.28 12.41 7.69
CA SER A 816 -22.07 11.03 8.11
C SER A 816 -21.98 10.05 6.93
N ASP A 817 -22.44 10.45 5.73
CA ASP A 817 -22.32 9.72 4.46
C ASP A 817 -21.70 10.62 3.36
N PRO A 818 -20.36 10.79 3.36
CA PRO A 818 -19.66 11.55 2.32
C PRO A 818 -19.62 10.83 0.96
N TRP A 819 -20.20 9.63 0.82
CA TRP A 819 -20.08 8.80 -0.38
C TRP A 819 -21.27 8.99 -1.32
N LEU A 820 -22.49 9.11 -0.78
CA LEU A 820 -23.74 9.13 -1.55
C LEU A 820 -23.77 10.18 -2.65
N ARG A 821 -23.44 11.44 -2.32
CA ARG A 821 -23.42 12.55 -3.29
C ARG A 821 -22.49 12.27 -4.46
N HIS A 822 -21.26 11.92 -4.14
CA HIS A 822 -20.18 11.69 -5.09
C HIS A 822 -20.46 10.52 -6.02
N PHE A 823 -21.12 9.47 -5.51
CA PHE A 823 -21.61 8.34 -6.28
C PHE A 823 -22.71 8.76 -7.26
N LEU A 824 -23.74 9.47 -6.80
CA LEU A 824 -24.87 9.90 -7.63
C LEU A 824 -24.45 10.85 -8.77
N GLU A 825 -23.51 11.76 -8.50
CA GLU A 825 -22.93 12.68 -9.51
C GLU A 825 -22.13 11.92 -10.58
N ASN A 826 -21.30 10.96 -10.15
CA ASN A 826 -20.54 10.10 -11.04
C ASN A 826 -21.43 9.20 -11.89
N MET A 827 -22.48 8.60 -11.30
CA MET A 827 -23.46 7.77 -12.01
C MET A 827 -24.27 8.61 -13.01
N GLY A 828 -24.72 9.79 -12.60
CA GLY A 828 -25.57 10.67 -13.41
C GLY A 828 -24.84 11.50 -14.47
N LYS A 829 -23.50 11.56 -14.41
CA LYS A 829 -22.64 12.50 -15.16
C LYS A 829 -23.22 13.93 -15.09
N CYS A 830 -23.47 14.38 -13.87
CA CYS A 830 -24.15 15.64 -13.53
C CYS A 830 -23.60 16.20 -12.20
N ILE A 831 -24.02 17.41 -11.83
CA ILE A 831 -23.56 18.10 -10.61
C ILE A 831 -24.77 18.58 -9.77
N PHE A 832 -24.77 18.36 -8.46
CA PHE A 832 -25.77 18.94 -7.54
C PHE A 832 -25.43 20.38 -7.14
N THR A 833 -26.44 21.17 -6.77
CA THR A 833 -26.25 22.55 -6.29
C THR A 833 -25.35 22.58 -5.05
N GLY A 834 -24.31 23.43 -5.07
CA GLY A 834 -23.31 23.52 -4.00
C GLY A 834 -22.13 22.53 -4.11
N SER A 835 -22.08 21.68 -5.15
CA SER A 835 -20.92 20.83 -5.40
C SER A 835 -19.77 21.62 -6.05
N PHE A 836 -18.53 21.21 -5.74
CA PHE A 836 -17.35 21.70 -6.43
C PHE A 836 -17.28 21.17 -7.89
N GLN A 837 -16.86 22.01 -8.85
CA GLN A 837 -16.70 21.58 -10.24
C GLN A 837 -15.45 20.71 -10.40
N ARG A 838 -15.65 19.39 -10.54
CA ARG A 838 -14.58 18.46 -10.91
C ARG A 838 -14.06 18.77 -12.33
N ALA A 839 -12.75 19.01 -12.45
CA ALA A 839 -12.04 19.00 -13.72
C ALA A 839 -11.29 17.67 -13.85
N GLY A 840 -11.40 16.98 -14.99
CA GLY A 840 -10.73 15.68 -15.14
C GLY A 840 -11.19 14.82 -16.33
N LYS A 841 -10.44 14.91 -17.43
CA LYS A 841 -10.27 13.96 -18.56
C LYS A 841 -11.46 13.47 -19.41
N ASP A 842 -12.71 13.49 -18.98
CA ASP A 842 -13.85 13.27 -19.90
C ASP A 842 -14.50 14.61 -20.31
N GLU A 843 -14.74 14.77 -21.62
CA GLU A 843 -15.14 16.04 -22.24
C GLU A 843 -16.51 16.54 -21.75
N VAL A 844 -16.56 17.77 -21.21
CA VAL A 844 -17.70 18.73 -21.23
C VAL A 844 -19.02 18.32 -20.53
N ILE A 845 -19.33 17.04 -20.40
CA ILE A 845 -20.61 16.48 -19.93
C ILE A 845 -20.63 16.46 -18.39
N GLY A 846 -20.94 17.62 -17.81
CA GLY A 846 -21.13 17.76 -16.37
C GLY A 846 -21.23 19.22 -15.92
N LYS A 847 -20.46 20.13 -16.56
CA LYS A 847 -20.42 21.56 -16.18
C LYS A 847 -21.74 22.32 -16.38
N THR A 848 -22.70 21.75 -17.11
CA THR A 848 -24.00 22.36 -17.43
C THR A 848 -25.22 21.52 -17.04
N LYS A 849 -25.04 20.27 -16.58
CA LYS A 849 -26.15 19.35 -16.26
C LYS A 849 -26.34 19.27 -14.74
N GLN A 850 -27.41 19.89 -14.26
CA GLN A 850 -27.83 19.76 -12.86
C GLN A 850 -28.36 18.33 -12.61
N CYS A 851 -27.96 17.72 -11.49
CA CYS A 851 -28.52 16.44 -11.07
C CYS A 851 -29.95 16.61 -10.52
N ASP A 852 -30.82 15.64 -10.84
CA ASP A 852 -32.11 15.43 -10.16
C ASP A 852 -32.06 14.10 -9.39
N LEU A 853 -32.19 14.18 -8.06
CA LEU A 853 -32.14 13.01 -7.18
C LEU A 853 -33.26 12.01 -7.50
N GLN A 854 -34.45 12.48 -7.87
CA GLN A 854 -35.60 11.61 -8.11
C GLN A 854 -35.39 10.76 -9.38
N SER A 855 -34.91 11.36 -10.47
CA SER A 855 -34.56 10.66 -11.70
C SER A 855 -33.38 9.69 -11.50
N LEU A 856 -32.34 10.09 -10.76
CA LEU A 856 -31.19 9.22 -10.49
C LEU A 856 -31.59 8.00 -9.65
N ALA A 857 -32.38 8.21 -8.59
CA ALA A 857 -32.89 7.13 -7.76
C ALA A 857 -33.81 6.17 -8.54
N LEU A 858 -34.61 6.66 -9.50
CA LEU A 858 -35.41 5.81 -10.39
C LEU A 858 -34.56 5.07 -11.43
N SER A 859 -33.42 5.63 -11.86
CA SER A 859 -32.52 4.99 -12.81
C SER A 859 -31.65 3.87 -12.21
N LEU A 860 -31.47 3.85 -10.89
CA LEU A 860 -30.68 2.85 -10.19
C LEU A 860 -31.39 1.48 -10.18
N ASN A 861 -30.79 0.50 -10.85
CA ASN A 861 -31.33 -0.86 -11.02
C ASN A 861 -30.18 -1.90 -10.99
N GLU A 862 -29.37 -1.88 -9.93
CA GLU A 862 -28.26 -2.82 -9.76
C GLU A 862 -28.75 -4.16 -9.17
N GLN A 863 -28.37 -5.27 -9.81
CA GLN A 863 -28.93 -6.60 -9.53
C GLN A 863 -28.52 -7.16 -8.16
N TRP A 864 -27.46 -6.63 -7.55
CA TRP A 864 -26.95 -7.07 -6.25
C TRP A 864 -27.63 -6.38 -5.05
N ILE A 865 -28.42 -5.32 -5.28
CA ILE A 865 -29.22 -4.64 -4.23
C ILE A 865 -30.17 -5.63 -3.50
N PRO A 866 -30.99 -6.45 -4.18
CA PRO A 866 -31.79 -7.49 -3.52
C PRO A 866 -30.98 -8.46 -2.65
N PHE A 867 -29.77 -8.83 -3.08
CA PHE A 867 -28.91 -9.75 -2.34
C PHE A 867 -28.32 -9.12 -1.08
N ALA A 868 -27.94 -7.83 -1.14
CA ALA A 868 -27.45 -7.09 0.03
C ALA A 868 -28.55 -6.89 1.09
N VAL A 869 -29.77 -6.57 0.64
CA VAL A 869 -30.96 -6.51 1.51
C VAL A 869 -31.26 -7.89 2.13
N ALA A 870 -31.26 -8.95 1.33
CA ALA A 870 -31.51 -10.32 1.79
C ALA A 870 -30.43 -10.82 2.76
N SER A 871 -29.16 -10.50 2.51
CA SER A 871 -28.02 -10.90 3.37
C SER A 871 -28.12 -10.27 4.75
N THR A 872 -28.47 -8.98 4.78
CA THR A 872 -28.69 -8.22 6.02
C THR A 872 -29.87 -8.78 6.80
N LYS A 873 -31.02 -9.00 6.13
CA LYS A 873 -32.21 -9.63 6.75
C LYS A 873 -31.91 -11.06 7.22
N ALA A 874 -31.09 -11.84 6.51
CA ALA A 874 -30.71 -13.21 6.88
C ALA A 874 -29.80 -13.26 8.12
N LEU A 875 -28.78 -12.40 8.20
CA LEU A 875 -27.89 -12.29 9.36
C LEU A 875 -28.68 -11.93 10.62
N VAL A 876 -29.46 -10.85 10.56
CA VAL A 876 -30.26 -10.37 11.70
C VAL A 876 -31.31 -11.40 12.12
N LYS A 877 -32.00 -12.05 11.17
CA LYS A 877 -32.99 -13.09 11.48
C LYS A 877 -32.35 -14.34 12.09
N GLY A 878 -31.19 -14.75 11.58
CA GLY A 878 -30.44 -15.88 12.09
C GLY A 878 -30.08 -15.71 13.57
N LEU A 879 -29.59 -14.53 13.92
CA LEU A 879 -29.18 -14.22 15.28
C LEU A 879 -30.35 -14.02 16.24
N GLU A 880 -31.39 -13.28 15.85
CA GLU A 880 -32.62 -13.12 16.65
C GLU A 880 -33.20 -14.48 17.03
N ASN A 881 -33.22 -15.44 16.09
CA ASN A 881 -33.72 -16.79 16.35
C ASN A 881 -32.84 -17.56 17.36
N VAL A 882 -31.55 -17.26 17.51
CA VAL A 882 -30.67 -17.84 18.55
C VAL A 882 -30.88 -17.15 19.90
N ILE A 883 -31.00 -15.82 19.91
CA ILE A 883 -31.20 -15.06 21.16
C ILE A 883 -32.57 -15.34 21.78
N SER A 884 -33.59 -15.62 20.96
CA SER A 884 -34.93 -16.03 21.42
C SER A 884 -35.07 -17.51 21.77
N SER A 885 -34.14 -18.39 21.35
CA SER A 885 -34.16 -19.83 21.65
C SER A 885 -33.19 -20.28 22.74
N THR A 886 -32.32 -19.38 23.23
CA THR A 886 -31.38 -19.62 24.34
C THR A 886 -31.78 -18.82 25.58
N GLU A 887 -31.27 -19.16 26.77
CA GLU A 887 -31.55 -18.44 28.02
C GLU A 887 -30.99 -16.99 28.10
N CYS A 888 -30.57 -16.40 26.97
CA CYS A 888 -30.16 -14.99 26.86
C CYS A 888 -31.26 -13.95 27.22
N GLY A 889 -32.47 -14.40 27.60
CA GLY A 889 -33.60 -13.55 27.99
C GLY A 889 -33.73 -13.21 29.49
N LYS A 890 -32.75 -13.56 30.33
CA LYS A 890 -32.71 -13.15 31.76
C LYS A 890 -31.72 -12.00 31.99
N PRO A 891 -31.91 -11.14 33.00
CA PRO A 891 -31.02 -10.00 33.26
C PRO A 891 -29.69 -10.45 33.88
N ALA A 892 -28.80 -10.97 33.04
CA ALA A 892 -27.39 -11.20 33.33
C ALA A 892 -26.55 -10.79 32.10
N THR A 893 -25.47 -10.05 32.35
CA THR A 893 -24.71 -9.20 31.41
C THR A 893 -23.90 -9.92 30.31
N SER A 894 -24.24 -11.15 29.95
CA SER A 894 -23.59 -11.87 28.86
C SER A 894 -24.47 -13.01 28.34
N CYS A 895 -24.84 -12.98 27.04
CA CYS A 895 -24.96 -14.25 26.33
C CYS A 895 -23.60 -14.95 26.45
N PRO A 896 -23.54 -16.26 26.77
CA PRO A 896 -22.30 -17.01 26.64
C PRO A 896 -21.76 -16.84 25.22
N GLU A 897 -20.44 -16.75 25.08
CA GLU A 897 -19.75 -16.61 23.80
C GLU A 897 -20.40 -17.53 22.77
N GLN A 898 -21.06 -16.92 21.78
CA GLN A 898 -21.87 -17.69 20.84
C GLN A 898 -20.93 -18.55 20.03
N ASN A 899 -20.91 -19.86 20.32
CA ASN A 899 -20.14 -20.82 19.55
C ASN A 899 -20.53 -20.66 18.08
N PRO A 900 -19.67 -20.10 17.21
CA PRO A 900 -20.14 -19.63 15.91
C PRO A 900 -20.49 -20.80 14.99
N ILE A 901 -19.93 -21.99 15.26
CA ILE A 901 -20.32 -23.25 14.61
C ILE A 901 -21.80 -23.57 14.87
N LEU A 902 -22.27 -23.42 16.12
CA LEU A 902 -23.67 -23.66 16.46
C LEU A 902 -24.60 -22.61 15.84
N LEU A 903 -24.19 -21.33 15.82
CA LEU A 903 -24.93 -20.26 15.15
C LEU A 903 -25.05 -20.53 13.65
N ILE A 904 -23.95 -20.91 12.98
CA ILE A 904 -23.94 -21.29 11.55
C ILE A 904 -24.86 -22.47 11.26
N GLU A 905 -24.73 -23.56 12.01
CA GLU A 905 -25.56 -24.76 11.83
C GLU A 905 -27.05 -24.48 12.09
N TYR A 906 -27.34 -23.60 13.04
CA TYR A 906 -28.70 -23.12 13.28
C TYR A 906 -29.19 -22.24 12.12
N MET A 907 -28.38 -21.30 11.64
CA MET A 907 -28.73 -20.37 10.57
C MET A 907 -29.04 -21.10 9.26
N LYS A 908 -28.18 -22.06 8.88
CA LYS A 908 -28.38 -22.92 7.70
C LYS A 908 -29.76 -23.55 7.68
N LYS A 909 -30.22 -24.07 8.82
CA LYS A 909 -31.47 -24.85 8.94
C LYS A 909 -32.71 -23.98 9.14
N ASN A 910 -32.60 -22.85 9.85
CA ASN A 910 -33.75 -22.13 10.39
C ASN A 910 -33.96 -20.71 9.82
N VAL A 911 -33.02 -20.13 9.07
CA VAL A 911 -33.26 -18.84 8.41
C VAL A 911 -34.15 -19.04 7.19
N LYS A 912 -35.35 -18.47 7.27
CA LYS A 912 -36.32 -18.40 6.17
C LYS A 912 -36.70 -16.95 5.90
N LEU A 913 -36.75 -16.57 4.63
CA LEU A 913 -37.14 -15.24 4.18
C LEU A 913 -38.13 -15.35 3.01
N ASP A 914 -39.00 -14.35 2.84
CA ASP A 914 -39.74 -14.17 1.60
C ASP A 914 -38.84 -13.41 0.60
N LEU A 915 -37.99 -14.18 -0.09
CA LEU A 915 -37.07 -13.66 -1.11
C LEU A 915 -37.80 -13.14 -2.36
N TYR A 916 -39.08 -13.50 -2.53
CA TYR A 916 -39.83 -13.31 -3.78
C TYR A 916 -40.98 -12.30 -3.68
N GLY A 917 -41.28 -11.78 -2.49
CA GLY A 917 -42.41 -10.89 -2.23
C GLY A 917 -43.77 -11.57 -2.41
N LYS A 918 -43.85 -12.89 -2.18
CA LYS A 918 -45.04 -13.73 -2.41
C LYS A 918 -45.77 -14.13 -1.13
N GLY A 919 -45.31 -13.67 0.03
CA GLY A 919 -45.80 -14.05 1.35
C GLY A 919 -45.30 -15.42 1.85
N SER A 920 -44.55 -16.16 1.03
CA SER A 920 -44.02 -17.49 1.35
C SER A 920 -42.57 -17.40 1.82
N GLN A 921 -42.29 -17.77 3.07
CA GLN A 921 -40.93 -17.82 3.60
C GLN A 921 -40.23 -19.15 3.23
N GLU A 922 -39.17 -19.05 2.43
CA GLU A 922 -38.34 -20.19 1.99
C GLU A 922 -36.99 -20.20 2.73
N ARG A 923 -36.41 -21.39 2.94
CA ARG A 923 -35.05 -21.55 3.50
C ARG A 923 -34.04 -20.91 2.55
N VAL A 924 -33.13 -20.07 3.04
CA VAL A 924 -32.23 -19.27 2.17
C VAL A 924 -30.85 -19.87 1.93
N PHE A 925 -30.40 -20.76 2.82
CA PHE A 925 -29.11 -21.45 2.75
C PHE A 925 -29.33 -22.96 2.60
N ASP A 926 -28.45 -23.66 1.87
CA ASP A 926 -28.41 -25.11 1.85
C ASP A 926 -27.69 -25.70 3.09
N ASP A 927 -27.44 -27.01 3.10
CA ASP A 927 -26.75 -27.68 4.21
C ASP A 927 -25.25 -27.34 4.28
N ASN A 928 -24.67 -26.91 3.16
CA ASN A 928 -23.32 -26.37 3.15
C ASN A 928 -23.27 -24.91 3.62
N GLY A 929 -24.37 -24.15 3.49
CA GLY A 929 -24.41 -22.71 3.81
C GLY A 929 -24.32 -21.80 2.58
N ASP A 930 -24.41 -22.38 1.40
CA ASP A 930 -24.49 -21.66 0.13
C ASP A 930 -25.96 -21.28 -0.16
N GLY A 931 -26.17 -20.23 -0.97
CA GLY A 931 -27.52 -19.77 -1.30
C GLY A 931 -28.29 -20.79 -2.14
N VAL A 932 -29.62 -20.83 -1.99
CA VAL A 932 -30.51 -21.67 -2.82
C VAL A 932 -31.29 -20.89 -3.90
N VAL A 933 -30.81 -19.69 -4.23
CA VAL A 933 -31.41 -18.81 -5.26
C VAL A 933 -31.36 -19.52 -6.63
N LYS A 934 -32.48 -19.50 -7.34
CA LYS A 934 -32.63 -20.15 -8.67
C LYS A 934 -31.98 -19.32 -9.77
N TYR A 935 -31.75 -19.91 -10.94
CA TYR A 935 -31.29 -19.15 -12.11
C TYR A 935 -32.41 -18.96 -13.13
N LYS A 936 -32.45 -17.79 -13.75
CA LYS A 936 -33.23 -17.46 -14.95
C LYS A 936 -32.32 -17.54 -16.17
N ILE A 937 -32.81 -18.13 -17.26
CA ILE A 937 -32.14 -18.10 -18.55
C ILE A 937 -32.76 -16.97 -19.37
N MET A 938 -31.97 -15.92 -19.60
CA MET A 938 -32.33 -14.74 -20.36
C MET A 938 -31.81 -14.88 -21.79
N HIS A 939 -32.51 -14.27 -22.75
CA HIS A 939 -32.19 -14.31 -24.17
C HIS A 939 -32.26 -12.92 -24.79
N VAL A 940 -31.28 -12.59 -25.62
CA VAL A 940 -31.17 -11.29 -26.28
C VAL A 940 -31.82 -11.33 -27.66
N ALA A 941 -32.87 -10.53 -27.86
CA ALA A 941 -33.68 -10.52 -29.08
C ALA A 941 -34.11 -9.09 -29.48
N PRO A 942 -34.30 -8.79 -30.78
CA PRO A 942 -34.83 -7.51 -31.24
C PRO A 942 -36.33 -7.34 -30.96
N GLY A 943 -36.77 -6.08 -30.92
CA GLY A 943 -38.17 -5.71 -31.13
C GLY A 943 -39.04 -5.58 -29.86
N GLY A 944 -38.43 -5.26 -28.71
CA GLY A 944 -39.16 -4.89 -27.49
C GLY A 944 -38.58 -3.65 -26.80
N GLU A 945 -39.31 -3.09 -25.84
CA GLU A 945 -38.82 -1.98 -24.98
C GLU A 945 -37.61 -2.39 -24.11
N LYS A 946 -37.36 -3.70 -23.94
CA LYS A 946 -36.24 -4.25 -23.18
C LYS A 946 -35.51 -5.32 -24.01
N PRO A 947 -34.16 -5.38 -23.97
CA PRO A 947 -33.38 -6.29 -24.82
C PRO A 947 -33.40 -7.76 -24.37
N TYR A 948 -33.88 -8.06 -23.16
CA TYR A 948 -33.90 -9.41 -22.58
C TYR A 948 -35.30 -9.99 -22.44
N LYS A 949 -35.46 -11.26 -22.86
CA LYS A 949 -36.63 -12.10 -22.60
C LYS A 949 -36.21 -13.33 -21.78
N GLN A 950 -36.95 -13.70 -20.75
CA GLN A 950 -36.73 -14.98 -20.07
C GLN A 950 -37.23 -16.14 -20.96
N VAL A 951 -36.39 -17.15 -21.19
CA VAL A 951 -36.66 -18.32 -22.05
C VAL A 951 -36.51 -19.66 -21.31
N GLY A 952 -36.05 -19.61 -20.06
CA GLY A 952 -35.93 -20.79 -19.21
C GLY A 952 -35.61 -20.45 -17.75
N SER A 953 -35.41 -21.50 -16.95
CA SER A 953 -34.99 -21.44 -15.56
C SER A 953 -34.21 -22.70 -15.19
N TRP A 954 -33.40 -22.62 -14.14
CA TRP A 954 -32.68 -23.78 -13.59
C TRP A 954 -32.75 -23.79 -12.07
N SER A 955 -32.88 -24.99 -11.49
CA SER A 955 -32.68 -25.22 -10.05
C SER A 955 -32.08 -26.61 -9.80
N LYS A 956 -31.29 -26.75 -8.74
CA LYS A 956 -30.65 -28.02 -8.33
C LYS A 956 -31.63 -29.19 -8.17
N SER A 957 -32.90 -28.91 -7.88
CA SER A 957 -33.98 -29.90 -7.75
C SER A 957 -34.72 -30.27 -9.04
N GLN A 958 -34.63 -29.44 -10.10
CA GLN A 958 -35.41 -29.61 -11.34
C GLN A 958 -34.53 -29.71 -12.60
N GLY A 959 -33.24 -29.41 -12.50
CA GLY A 959 -32.38 -29.25 -13.67
C GLY A 959 -32.77 -28.03 -14.51
N ILE A 960 -32.42 -28.08 -15.80
CA ILE A 960 -32.79 -27.04 -16.77
C ILE A 960 -34.23 -27.21 -17.27
N ILE A 961 -34.99 -26.12 -17.25
CA ILE A 961 -36.28 -25.99 -17.92
C ILE A 961 -36.10 -24.94 -19.02
N PHE A 962 -36.04 -25.38 -20.28
CA PHE A 962 -35.67 -24.55 -21.42
C PHE A 962 -36.43 -24.97 -22.69
N SER A 963 -36.96 -24.00 -23.43
CA SER A 963 -37.69 -24.22 -24.69
C SER A 963 -36.93 -23.60 -25.86
N LYS A 964 -36.45 -24.43 -26.79
CA LYS A 964 -35.81 -23.96 -28.04
C LYS A 964 -36.75 -23.11 -28.89
N ASP A 965 -38.05 -23.41 -28.88
CA ASP A 965 -39.08 -22.67 -29.62
C ASP A 965 -39.29 -21.24 -29.10
N SER A 966 -38.80 -20.92 -27.90
CA SER A 966 -38.90 -19.59 -27.30
C SER A 966 -37.79 -18.61 -27.75
N LEU A 967 -36.79 -19.10 -28.50
CA LEU A 967 -35.61 -18.37 -28.99
C LEU A 967 -35.89 -17.64 -30.30
N TYR A 968 -35.23 -16.49 -30.48
CA TYR A 968 -35.28 -15.66 -31.69
C TYR A 968 -34.28 -16.13 -32.77
N TYR A 969 -34.57 -15.77 -34.03
CA TYR A 969 -33.80 -16.15 -35.22
C TYR A 969 -32.98 -14.97 -35.76
N PRO A 970 -31.64 -15.09 -35.82
CA PRO A 970 -31.07 -15.53 -37.11
C PRO A 970 -30.49 -16.94 -37.10
N VAL A 971 -30.20 -17.51 -35.92
CA VAL A 971 -29.47 -18.76 -35.80
C VAL A 971 -30.36 -19.85 -35.20
N LYS A 972 -31.06 -20.61 -36.06
CA LYS A 972 -31.73 -21.86 -35.66
C LYS A 972 -30.75 -23.01 -35.39
N ASP A 973 -29.49 -22.84 -35.79
CA ASP A 973 -28.43 -23.83 -35.67
C ASP A 973 -27.38 -23.39 -34.65
N TYR A 974 -27.74 -23.52 -33.37
CA TYR A 974 -26.84 -23.30 -32.23
C TYR A 974 -25.75 -24.40 -32.12
N ALA A 975 -25.80 -25.44 -32.97
CA ALA A 975 -24.93 -26.60 -32.88
C ALA A 975 -23.48 -26.19 -33.17
N SER A 976 -22.71 -26.15 -32.09
CA SER A 976 -21.27 -25.91 -32.05
C SER A 976 -20.64 -27.29 -31.84
N VAL A 977 -20.29 -27.94 -32.96
CA VAL A 977 -19.96 -29.37 -33.02
C VAL A 977 -18.55 -29.58 -33.57
N CYS A 978 -17.71 -30.29 -32.83
CA CYS A 978 -16.46 -30.83 -33.33
C CYS A 978 -16.72 -32.14 -34.11
N LEU A 979 -16.27 -32.18 -35.36
CA LEU A 979 -16.58 -33.24 -36.34
C LEU A 979 -15.66 -34.47 -36.27
N THR A 980 -14.74 -34.54 -35.30
CA THR A 980 -13.78 -35.65 -35.17
C THR A 980 -14.02 -36.44 -33.89
N ASP A 981 -14.00 -37.77 -34.01
CA ASP A 981 -14.40 -38.67 -32.93
C ASP A 981 -13.54 -38.53 -31.64
N TYR A 982 -14.26 -38.22 -30.55
CA TYR A 982 -13.94 -38.49 -29.14
C TYR A 982 -12.61 -37.98 -28.54
N THR A 983 -11.90 -37.06 -29.18
CA THR A 983 -10.72 -36.41 -28.56
C THR A 983 -10.67 -34.91 -28.84
N CYS A 984 -10.86 -34.08 -27.81
CA CYS A 984 -10.81 -32.61 -27.91
C CYS A 984 -9.50 -32.09 -28.55
N ASN A 985 -8.41 -32.86 -28.44
CA ASN A 985 -7.11 -32.59 -29.05
C ASN A 985 -7.15 -32.51 -30.60
N LYS A 986 -8.18 -33.05 -31.26
CA LYS A 986 -8.35 -33.01 -32.73
C LYS A 986 -9.27 -31.88 -33.23
N CYS A 987 -9.78 -31.04 -32.32
CA CYS A 987 -10.64 -29.92 -32.68
C CYS A 987 -9.85 -28.65 -33.01
N PHE A 988 -8.52 -28.66 -32.83
CA PHE A 988 -7.62 -27.58 -33.23
C PHE A 988 -7.22 -27.77 -34.70
N PRO A 989 -7.21 -26.71 -35.53
CA PRO A 989 -6.63 -26.80 -36.86
C PRO A 989 -5.11 -27.04 -36.74
N ASP A 990 -4.64 -28.19 -37.21
CA ASP A 990 -3.20 -28.46 -37.29
C ASP A 990 -2.49 -27.32 -38.03
N LYS A 991 -1.43 -26.79 -37.43
CA LYS A 991 -0.58 -25.80 -38.10
C LYS A 991 -0.04 -26.43 -39.38
N ILE A 992 -0.42 -25.87 -40.52
CA ILE A 992 0.04 -26.30 -41.84
C ILE A 992 1.55 -26.13 -41.91
N SER A 993 2.29 -27.21 -41.66
CA SER A 993 3.69 -27.32 -42.05
C SER A 993 3.76 -27.64 -43.55
N PRO A 994 4.67 -27.01 -44.30
CA PRO A 994 4.72 -27.17 -45.74
C PRO A 994 5.18 -28.58 -46.15
N THR A 995 4.34 -29.23 -46.96
CA THR A 995 4.61 -30.31 -47.91
C THR A 995 5.98 -31.00 -47.85
N ASN A 996 5.99 -32.33 -47.63
CA ASN A 996 6.68 -33.26 -48.54
C ASN A 996 6.22 -34.73 -48.39
N PHE A 997 5.63 -35.24 -49.49
CA PHE A 997 5.73 -36.56 -50.11
C PHE A 997 5.86 -37.91 -49.33
N VAL A 998 5.33 -38.94 -50.00
CA VAL A 998 5.55 -40.42 -49.89
C VAL A 998 4.58 -41.25 -49.02
N THR A 999 3.44 -41.59 -49.64
CA THR A 999 2.83 -42.93 -49.81
C THR A 999 3.02 -44.10 -48.82
N THR A 1000 1.90 -44.83 -48.59
CA THR A 1000 1.76 -46.31 -48.34
C THR A 1000 2.38 -46.87 -47.03
N THR A 1001 1.94 -47.92 -46.31
CA THR A 1001 0.80 -48.89 -46.26
C THR A 1001 0.93 -49.68 -44.92
N SER A 1002 -0.02 -50.41 -44.32
CA SER A 1002 -1.47 -50.70 -44.54
C SER A 1002 -2.06 -51.39 -43.28
N SER A 1003 -3.37 -51.70 -43.33
CA SER A 1003 -4.03 -52.90 -42.76
C SER A 1003 -3.83 -53.33 -41.29
N GLU A 1004 -4.96 -53.36 -40.56
CA GLU A 1004 -5.43 -54.49 -39.74
C GLU A 1004 -4.65 -54.85 -38.44
N ARG A 1005 -5.26 -55.35 -37.34
CA ARG A 1005 -6.67 -55.71 -37.05
C ARG A 1005 -6.93 -55.70 -35.53
N GLU A 1006 -8.21 -55.93 -35.19
CA GLU A 1006 -8.81 -56.56 -33.99
C GLU A 1006 -7.84 -57.41 -33.11
N GLU A 1007 -8.00 -57.60 -31.79
CA GLU A 1007 -9.26 -57.75 -31.03
C GLU A 1007 -9.08 -57.54 -29.48
N SER A 1008 -10.20 -57.42 -28.76
CA SER A 1008 -10.33 -57.44 -27.26
C SER A 1008 -10.35 -58.91 -26.73
N PRO A 1009 -10.56 -59.28 -25.42
CA PRO A 1009 -10.94 -58.50 -24.22
C PRO A 1009 -10.30 -58.91 -22.85
N MET A 1010 -10.78 -58.28 -21.76
CA MET A 1010 -10.87 -58.70 -20.33
C MET A 1010 -10.04 -59.92 -19.83
N GLN A 1011 -9.39 -59.89 -18.65
CA GLN A 1011 -10.05 -59.70 -17.34
C GLN A 1011 -9.04 -59.42 -16.18
N SER A 1012 -9.56 -59.11 -14.99
CA SER A 1012 -8.87 -58.70 -13.76
C SER A 1012 -8.07 -59.77 -13.01
N THR A 1013 -6.99 -59.39 -12.31
CA THR A 1013 -6.68 -59.90 -10.95
C THR A 1013 -5.71 -59.00 -10.18
N ASP A 1014 -5.89 -58.92 -8.85
CA ASP A 1014 -5.03 -58.16 -7.93
C ASP A 1014 -3.59 -58.69 -7.81
N ARG A 1015 -2.63 -57.75 -7.60
CA ARG A 1015 -1.63 -57.84 -6.51
C ARG A 1015 -0.86 -56.54 -6.30
N ASN A 1016 -0.69 -56.18 -5.02
CA ASN A 1016 0.18 -55.10 -4.55
C ASN A 1016 1.68 -55.45 -4.62
N ILE A 1017 2.54 -54.42 -4.39
CA ILE A 1017 4.03 -54.39 -4.42
C ILE A 1017 4.57 -54.09 -5.84
N PRO A 1018 5.18 -52.91 -6.10
CA PRO A 1018 6.40 -52.49 -5.40
C PRO A 1018 6.57 -50.96 -5.16
N ALA A 1019 6.06 -50.43 -4.04
CA ALA A 1019 6.34 -49.04 -3.65
C ALA A 1019 7.81 -48.81 -3.18
N ILE A 1020 8.41 -49.84 -2.56
CA ILE A 1020 9.74 -49.73 -1.92
C ILE A 1020 10.88 -49.61 -2.94
N ALA A 1021 10.77 -50.31 -4.08
CA ALA A 1021 11.79 -50.26 -5.14
C ALA A 1021 11.88 -48.87 -5.79
N VAL A 1022 10.74 -48.22 -6.03
CA VAL A 1022 10.67 -46.86 -6.59
C VAL A 1022 11.28 -45.84 -5.62
N LEU A 1023 11.00 -45.97 -4.32
CA LEU A 1023 11.57 -45.09 -3.30
C LEU A 1023 13.10 -45.21 -3.22
N THR A 1024 13.65 -46.43 -3.26
CA THR A 1024 15.11 -46.63 -3.28
C THR A 1024 15.79 -46.07 -4.51
N VAL A 1025 15.17 -46.18 -5.70
CA VAL A 1025 15.70 -45.59 -6.93
C VAL A 1025 15.70 -44.05 -6.86
N LEU A 1026 14.62 -43.44 -6.35
CA LEU A 1026 14.53 -41.99 -6.16
C LEU A 1026 15.59 -41.45 -5.18
N VAL A 1027 15.81 -42.14 -4.05
CA VAL A 1027 16.86 -41.75 -3.08
C VAL A 1027 18.26 -41.88 -3.68
N CYS A 1028 18.54 -42.93 -4.47
CA CYS A 1028 19.80 -43.05 -5.19
C CYS A 1028 20.00 -41.95 -6.24
N LEU A 1029 18.96 -41.58 -6.99
CA LEU A 1029 19.03 -40.49 -7.98
C LEU A 1029 19.27 -39.12 -7.32
N LEU A 1030 18.63 -38.85 -6.19
CA LEU A 1030 18.89 -37.66 -5.36
C LEU A 1030 20.33 -37.62 -4.84
N GLY A 1031 20.86 -38.74 -4.35
CA GLY A 1031 22.26 -38.84 -3.94
C GLY A 1031 23.24 -38.55 -5.09
N ILE A 1032 22.97 -39.09 -6.28
CA ILE A 1032 23.77 -38.84 -7.49
C ILE A 1032 23.70 -37.37 -7.90
N ALA A 1033 22.52 -36.73 -7.86
CA ALA A 1033 22.36 -35.32 -8.19
C ALA A 1033 23.18 -34.41 -7.24
N VAL A 1034 23.16 -34.69 -5.93
CA VAL A 1034 23.95 -33.95 -4.93
C VAL A 1034 25.46 -34.14 -5.17
N VAL A 1035 25.91 -35.36 -5.51
CA VAL A 1035 27.33 -35.62 -5.84
C VAL A 1035 27.75 -34.92 -7.15
N ILE A 1036 26.89 -34.90 -8.17
CA ILE A 1036 27.15 -34.16 -9.42
C ILE A 1036 27.27 -32.66 -9.15
N LEU A 1037 26.36 -32.08 -8.35
CA LEU A 1037 26.41 -30.67 -7.95
C LEU A 1037 27.68 -30.35 -7.13
N ALA A 1038 28.09 -31.24 -6.21
CA ALA A 1038 29.33 -31.08 -5.46
C ALA A 1038 30.58 -31.13 -6.36
N ILE A 1039 30.62 -32.05 -7.34
CA ILE A 1039 31.69 -32.14 -8.34
C ILE A 1039 31.72 -30.90 -9.25
N HIS A 1040 30.55 -30.38 -9.66
CA HIS A 1040 30.45 -29.19 -10.49
C HIS A 1040 30.90 -27.93 -9.74
N CYS A 1041 30.50 -27.80 -8.47
CA CYS A 1041 30.97 -26.75 -7.56
C CYS A 1041 32.50 -26.83 -7.33
N HIS A 1042 33.04 -28.05 -7.16
CA HIS A 1042 34.47 -28.25 -6.97
C HIS A 1042 35.29 -27.95 -8.24
N ARG A 1043 34.80 -28.30 -9.44
CA ARG A 1043 35.42 -27.92 -10.72
C ARG A 1043 35.38 -26.40 -10.94
N SER A 1044 34.24 -25.76 -10.69
CA SER A 1044 34.09 -24.30 -10.76
C SER A 1044 35.00 -23.53 -9.76
N ARG A 1045 35.45 -24.17 -8.67
CA ARG A 1045 36.51 -23.64 -7.79
C ARG A 1045 37.92 -23.82 -8.36
N ARG A 1046 38.18 -24.89 -9.13
CA ARG A 1046 39.50 -25.21 -9.68
C ARG A 1046 39.86 -24.34 -10.88
N ASP A 1047 38.89 -24.07 -11.76
CA ASP A 1047 39.13 -23.30 -12.99
C ASP A 1047 39.33 -21.79 -12.72
N ARG A 1048 39.00 -21.32 -11.51
CA ARG A 1048 39.22 -19.92 -11.06
C ARG A 1048 40.63 -19.61 -10.53
N HIS A 1049 41.55 -20.59 -10.53
CA HIS A 1049 42.96 -20.36 -10.16
C HIS A 1049 43.91 -20.21 -11.37
N LEU A 1050 43.40 -20.10 -12.59
CA LEU A 1050 44.20 -20.00 -13.82
C LEU A 1050 43.68 -18.89 -14.76
N GLN A 1051 43.72 -17.64 -14.31
CA GLN A 1051 43.61 -16.45 -15.18
C GLN A 1051 44.15 -15.20 -14.48
N GLU A 1052 45.42 -14.86 -14.75
CA GLU A 1052 45.94 -13.50 -14.58
C GLU A 1052 45.63 -12.68 -15.84
N PRO A 1053 45.08 -11.46 -15.73
CA PRO A 1053 44.92 -10.57 -16.88
C PRO A 1053 46.17 -9.67 -17.06
N HIS A 1054 46.76 -9.71 -18.25
CA HIS A 1054 47.84 -8.80 -18.65
C HIS A 1054 47.34 -7.36 -18.89
N TYR A 1055 48.21 -6.39 -18.64
CA TYR A 1055 48.04 -4.97 -18.97
C TYR A 1055 47.98 -4.71 -20.48
N ALA A 1056 47.23 -3.68 -20.87
CA ALA A 1056 47.43 -2.93 -22.12
C ALA A 1056 47.09 -1.44 -21.88
N GLU A 1057 48.00 -0.54 -22.30
CA GLU A 1057 47.85 0.92 -22.26
C GLU A 1057 47.28 1.47 -23.59
N PRO A 1058 46.87 2.76 -23.66
CA PRO A 1058 45.97 3.26 -24.70
C PRO A 1058 46.66 4.03 -25.85
N GLU A 1059 46.09 3.99 -27.05
CA GLU A 1059 46.38 4.97 -28.11
C GLU A 1059 45.12 5.46 -28.87
N ASP A 1060 45.12 6.77 -29.12
CA ASP A 1060 44.48 7.54 -30.20
C ASP A 1060 42.95 7.50 -30.44
N ILE A 1061 42.29 8.52 -29.89
CA ILE A 1061 41.09 9.13 -30.48
C ILE A 1061 41.50 10.10 -31.59
N LYS A 1062 40.98 9.93 -32.81
CA LYS A 1062 40.95 10.99 -33.83
C LYS A 1062 39.52 11.43 -34.16
N VAL A 1063 39.29 12.71 -33.85
CA VAL A 1063 38.11 13.51 -34.19
C VAL A 1063 37.87 13.53 -35.71
N LEU A 1064 36.60 13.46 -36.13
CA LEU A 1064 36.09 14.27 -37.25
C LEU A 1064 34.58 14.52 -37.14
N ASN A 1065 34.15 15.67 -37.64
CA ASN A 1065 32.89 16.36 -37.33
C ASN A 1065 31.75 16.11 -38.34
N ASN A 1066 30.57 16.60 -37.92
CA ASN A 1066 29.43 17.11 -38.72
C ASN A 1066 28.39 16.13 -39.30
N GLY A 1067 27.12 16.49 -39.10
CA GLY A 1067 26.11 16.41 -40.16
C GLY A 1067 24.69 16.05 -39.71
N ASN A 1068 23.80 17.04 -39.68
CA ASN A 1068 22.34 16.81 -39.67
C ASN A 1068 21.91 15.93 -40.85
N ASP A 1069 20.92 15.04 -40.70
CA ASP A 1069 19.54 15.34 -41.14
C ASP A 1069 18.50 14.28 -40.69
N LYS A 1070 17.22 14.52 -41.02
CA LYS A 1070 16.01 13.80 -40.61
C LYS A 1070 15.77 12.48 -41.36
N GLY A 1071 15.08 11.51 -40.72
CA GLY A 1071 14.09 10.67 -41.43
C GLY A 1071 13.91 9.20 -40.98
N ARG A 1072 12.67 8.88 -40.57
CA ARG A 1072 11.88 7.62 -40.71
C ARG A 1072 12.51 6.21 -40.62
N ASP A 1073 11.80 5.37 -39.86
CA ASP A 1073 11.53 3.93 -40.06
C ASP A 1073 12.58 3.04 -40.74
N SER A 1074 13.14 2.06 -39.99
CA SER A 1074 12.63 0.68 -40.06
C SER A 1074 13.42 -0.35 -39.21
N SER A 1075 12.69 -1.39 -38.83
CA SER A 1075 13.06 -2.64 -38.14
C SER A 1075 14.46 -3.27 -38.35
N ASN A 1076 15.03 -3.79 -37.26
CA ASN A 1076 15.28 -5.25 -37.05
C ASN A 1076 15.61 -5.49 -35.56
N ARG A 1077 14.82 -6.26 -34.80
CA ARG A 1077 14.85 -7.74 -34.71
C ARG A 1077 16.26 -8.31 -34.45
N PHE A 1078 16.54 -8.61 -33.17
CA PHE A 1078 17.07 -9.92 -32.77
C PHE A 1078 16.38 -10.39 -31.49
N THR A 1079 16.36 -11.71 -31.31
CA THR A 1079 15.41 -12.47 -30.47
C THR A 1079 15.75 -12.48 -28.99
N SER A 1080 14.72 -12.34 -28.14
CA SER A 1080 14.74 -12.87 -26.77
C SER A 1080 14.10 -14.25 -26.77
N ASP A 1081 14.76 -15.24 -26.17
CA ASP A 1081 14.17 -16.51 -25.76
C ASP A 1081 15.07 -17.19 -24.72
N MET A 1082 14.69 -17.14 -23.44
CA MET A 1082 14.77 -18.22 -22.43
C MET A 1082 14.58 -17.70 -20.99
N TYR A 1083 13.93 -18.53 -20.17
CA TYR A 1083 13.73 -18.44 -18.71
C TYR A 1083 12.62 -17.53 -18.13
N LEU A 1084 11.40 -18.08 -18.15
CA LEU A 1084 10.50 -18.10 -16.99
C LEU A 1084 10.00 -19.53 -16.78
N ALA A 1085 10.52 -20.25 -15.77
CA ALA A 1085 9.98 -21.55 -15.33
C ALA A 1085 10.60 -22.04 -14.00
N ALA A 1086 10.21 -21.46 -12.86
CA ALA A 1086 10.31 -22.10 -11.55
C ALA A 1086 9.50 -21.31 -10.49
N LEU A 1087 8.38 -21.88 -10.04
CA LEU A 1087 7.83 -21.87 -8.67
C LEU A 1087 6.32 -22.15 -8.68
N SER A 1088 5.96 -23.41 -8.86
CA SER A 1088 4.70 -23.94 -8.33
C SER A 1088 4.84 -25.42 -7.98
N ASN A 1089 4.07 -25.85 -6.99
CA ASN A 1089 3.81 -27.23 -6.56
C ASN A 1089 4.97 -28.04 -5.98
N SER A 1090 4.89 -28.23 -4.66
CA SER A 1090 4.63 -29.58 -4.13
C SER A 1090 4.03 -29.52 -2.73
N ASP A 1091 2.82 -30.05 -2.59
CA ASP A 1091 2.25 -30.41 -1.28
C ASP A 1091 1.38 -31.67 -1.48
N THR A 1092 1.75 -32.77 -0.83
CA THR A 1092 0.96 -34.01 -0.75
C THR A 1092 1.30 -34.73 0.56
N GLY A 1093 0.30 -34.99 1.39
CA GLY A 1093 0.48 -35.63 2.70
C GLY A 1093 -0.17 -37.01 2.81
N SER A 1094 0.18 -37.76 3.86
CA SER A 1094 -0.76 -38.61 4.65
C SER A 1094 -0.03 -39.33 5.81
N HIS A 1095 -0.82 -39.84 6.77
CA HIS A 1095 -0.44 -40.20 8.14
C HIS A 1095 0.13 -41.62 8.34
N THR A 1096 0.86 -41.88 9.45
CA THR A 1096 0.33 -42.65 10.62
C THR A 1096 1.33 -42.87 11.81
N ASN A 1097 0.86 -42.54 13.03
CA ASN A 1097 0.97 -43.20 14.35
C ASN A 1097 2.31 -43.59 15.05
N SER A 1098 2.54 -42.96 16.23
CA SER A 1098 2.50 -43.54 17.62
C SER A 1098 3.72 -43.39 18.56
N ALA A 1099 3.43 -43.01 19.83
CA ALA A 1099 4.14 -43.28 21.12
C ALA A 1099 5.64 -42.87 21.28
N ASP A 1100 6.17 -42.37 22.42
CA ASP A 1100 5.69 -42.14 23.80
C ASP A 1100 6.41 -40.94 24.50
N ASP A 1101 5.95 -40.59 25.71
CA ASP A 1101 6.43 -39.62 26.73
C ASP A 1101 7.91 -39.16 26.78
N MET A 1102 8.16 -37.86 27.10
CA MET A 1102 8.54 -37.42 28.48
C MET A 1102 8.76 -35.88 28.65
N TYR A 1103 8.10 -35.32 29.67
CA TYR A 1103 8.41 -34.13 30.51
C TYR A 1103 9.57 -33.16 30.16
N LEU A 1104 9.25 -31.85 30.20
CA LEU A 1104 9.66 -30.93 31.31
C LEU A 1104 9.04 -29.52 31.18
N ARG A 1105 8.54 -28.96 32.30
CA ARG A 1105 8.07 -27.55 32.42
C ARG A 1105 9.19 -26.67 33.02
N PRO A 1106 9.27 -25.38 32.65
CA PRO A 1106 9.73 -24.31 33.54
C PRO A 1106 8.55 -23.70 34.31
N GLN A 1107 8.80 -23.23 35.54
CA GLN A 1107 7.77 -22.70 36.45
C GLN A 1107 7.55 -21.18 36.27
N LEU A 1108 6.33 -20.73 36.57
CA LEU A 1108 6.01 -19.32 36.84
C LEU A 1108 6.38 -18.97 38.30
N PRO A 1109 6.89 -17.76 38.60
CA PRO A 1109 7.00 -17.28 39.97
C PRO A 1109 5.62 -17.00 40.58
N GLN A 1110 5.39 -17.38 41.84
CA GLN A 1110 4.26 -16.87 42.63
C GLN A 1110 4.61 -15.51 43.24
N PRO A 1111 3.63 -14.62 43.47
CA PRO A 1111 3.81 -13.40 44.25
C PRO A 1111 3.72 -13.68 45.75
N ASP A 1112 4.56 -13.01 46.55
CA ASP A 1112 4.42 -12.97 48.01
C ASP A 1112 3.36 -11.94 48.41
N ASP A 1113 2.36 -12.38 49.19
CA ASP A 1113 1.42 -11.52 49.90
C ASP A 1113 2.06 -10.97 51.18
N THR A 1114 1.95 -9.66 51.44
CA THR A 1114 1.88 -9.14 52.82
C THR A 1114 1.09 -7.84 52.91
N TYR A 1115 -0.21 -8.02 53.13
CA TYR A 1115 -1.16 -7.13 53.81
C TYR A 1115 -0.67 -5.77 54.35
N LEU A 1116 -1.44 -4.72 54.04
CA LEU A 1116 -2.11 -3.91 55.06
C LEU A 1116 -3.45 -3.37 54.54
N THR A 1117 -4.50 -3.50 55.36
CA THR A 1117 -5.92 -3.33 54.99
C THR A 1117 -6.43 -1.87 55.08
N PRO A 1118 -7.38 -1.46 54.21
CA PRO A 1118 -8.07 -0.17 54.32
C PRO A 1118 -9.36 -0.23 55.17
N GLN A 1119 -9.67 0.88 55.86
CA GLN A 1119 -10.98 1.17 56.46
C GLN A 1119 -11.34 2.67 56.22
N PRO A 1120 -12.63 3.06 56.25
CA PRO A 1120 -13.19 3.99 55.26
C PRO A 1120 -13.73 5.29 55.92
N ILE A 1121 -14.82 5.87 55.36
CA ILE A 1121 -15.62 7.05 55.82
C ILE A 1121 -15.15 8.38 55.17
N GLN A 1122 -15.99 9.26 54.57
CA GLN A 1122 -17.44 9.24 54.24
C GLN A 1122 -17.73 10.23 53.08
N CYS A 1123 -18.87 10.08 52.41
CA CYS A 1123 -19.41 11.11 51.50
C CYS A 1123 -19.95 12.32 52.28
N ARG A 1124 -19.81 13.54 51.72
CA ARG A 1124 -20.74 14.64 52.01
C ARG A 1124 -20.96 15.58 50.83
N SER A 1125 -22.16 16.13 50.82
CA SER A 1125 -22.84 16.92 49.79
C SER A 1125 -22.23 18.30 49.48
N THR A 1126 -22.59 18.77 48.29
CA THR A 1126 -22.74 20.16 47.77
C THR A 1126 -23.38 21.15 48.79
N PRO A 1127 -23.38 22.51 48.58
CA PRO A 1127 -23.39 23.20 47.28
C PRO A 1127 -22.68 24.59 47.12
N GLU A 1128 -22.77 25.10 45.87
CA GLU A 1128 -23.00 26.50 45.46
C GLU A 1128 -21.87 27.55 45.21
N GLN A 1129 -22.11 28.28 44.10
CA GLN A 1129 -21.80 29.71 43.78
C GLN A 1129 -20.38 30.18 43.35
N SER A 1130 -20.21 30.25 42.02
CA SER A 1130 -19.86 31.45 41.21
C SER A 1130 -18.76 32.45 41.64
N SER A 1131 -17.79 32.69 40.73
CA SER A 1131 -17.52 34.05 40.19
C SER A 1131 -16.55 34.06 38.99
N SER A 1132 -17.03 34.63 37.87
CA SER A 1132 -16.33 35.46 36.85
C SER A 1132 -14.80 35.46 36.65
N ILE A 1133 -14.41 35.27 35.38
CA ILE A 1133 -13.48 36.11 34.57
C ILE A 1133 -12.05 36.33 35.09
N SER A 1134 -11.09 35.67 34.43
CA SER A 1134 -9.98 36.33 33.71
C SER A 1134 -9.44 35.40 32.63
#